data_AF-A0A951FA57-F1
#
_entry.id   AF-A0A951FA57-F1
#
_cell.length_a   1.000
_cell.length_b   1.000
_cell.length_c   1.000
_cell.angle_alpha   90.00
_cell.angle_beta   90.00
_cell.angle_gamma   90.00
#
_symmetry.space_group_name_H-M   'P 1'
#
loop_
_entity.id
_entity.type
_entity.pdbx_description
1 polymer ?
#
loop_
_entity_poly.entity_id
_entity_poly.type
_entity_poly.pdbx_seq_one_letter_code
_entity_poly.pdbx_strand_id
1 'polypeptide(L)'
;MNDRSRRRGKPQLQFHFRPPPEFEAIYHKLFQALLKPLEAERIAIWELPGGSMGFSGLSMFLAKPFGSGNTEHNALVIRVGPKAIIAEERRRYKRYIEPLTGFDRPQSRLHASAGDLSAVDYDYLHHTDTDEPLQTLRDFLWSEQDVRIAGQAVTTLMLETLARGPRRNRWYNDAYRFERQQPLWFYNQVLPPTLQLEVVAVDDAVEADATLPDVLAQADGPDSQALQGRIIALKTSKQYPRLHIVERRLEGTQVRLRLHLFENTPATSEQYSPLRPVAARLELFGPAEVLMALPDRLDRLVVYGRVQETRYDHFTGLYQQLSSVAQTYPDGRLRYASRLLANPIQRYHTLLSRPRALHTSIIHGDMNLSNILLSRSVTDTTTLQMRAWLIDFEKTEPGGHTVFDAVKLETEYKLHILPHKLHSVDEFILLEQILHQALIAPEEVAAVLEQHPDLRDPYHFLATLRRIVLCDLLVRIPPVEYYLGLLGYGLAALKYRNLYNAKSWLSESPRVRPLAVAAYISASFAASAIDEIEGVDVTSSSYPRITGNLQPTFKLPDLVGREHVLSQARQRLRSTPSVVVVHGPPGSGRGAIAQTLCAELERSRTCIWPRVPAAGLIRDPETLFLTLVSMLREQGHTPLSSRLQSETHQLSIGQQHVRWASACNQLAADLDSFPQPIVVLLQLEQASAQLQAFITLLAQAVRRTTLVIVVDYPLPDLDAHLQIAVPPLTQEHIETYTHTKQLELDQAGIAHLHRASLGLPGLLLRLVNEARQHQDRYGSFQAAVMQTPISKHIGEFCDHVLQRFPLLVNRLIELAALVRENSPDALDYVESMFHSMAVKLGWAEPQAIEQAAREYRQLVQQDSDLLSLLAVRAMHNMRARPDLRKTCSFIAQWLTDHSLVDHYAIAQYWALAKQWPAASEALARIVDEPSLMFSSRCQQLYDLTL
;
A
#
# COMPACT_ATOMS: atom_id res chain seq x y z
N MET A 1 19.03 -42.94 32.05
CA MET A 1 19.97 -42.80 30.90
C MET A 1 19.67 -43.89 29.89
N ASN A 2 18.86 -43.59 28.88
CA ASN A 2 18.70 -44.42 27.68
C ASN A 2 18.89 -43.48 26.50
N ASP A 3 20.14 -43.40 26.04
CA ASP A 3 20.58 -42.56 24.94
C ASP A 3 20.14 -43.19 23.61
N ARG A 4 18.85 -43.03 23.30
CA ARG A 4 18.37 -43.21 21.93
C ARG A 4 18.71 -41.94 21.18
N SER A 5 19.91 -41.92 20.61
CA SER A 5 20.30 -41.00 19.53
C SER A 5 19.36 -41.19 18.34
N ARG A 6 18.18 -40.55 18.41
CA ARG A 6 17.28 -40.38 17.27
C ARG A 6 18.14 -39.76 16.17
N ARG A 7 18.35 -40.49 15.07
CA ARG A 7 18.90 -39.94 13.83
C ARG A 7 18.03 -38.75 13.46
N ARG A 8 18.48 -37.54 13.81
CA ARG A 8 17.77 -36.29 13.50
C ARG A 8 17.68 -36.21 11.98
N GLY A 9 16.45 -36.28 11.47
CA GLY A 9 16.17 -36.10 10.05
C GLY A 9 16.63 -34.72 9.60
N LYS A 10 16.94 -34.56 8.31
CA LYS A 10 17.16 -33.22 7.74
C LYS A 10 15.82 -32.46 7.77
N PRO A 11 15.79 -31.16 8.11
CA PRO A 11 14.57 -30.37 8.07
C PRO A 11 13.96 -30.41 6.66
N GLN A 12 12.63 -30.52 6.58
CA GLN A 12 11.91 -30.38 5.31
C GLN A 12 11.84 -28.91 4.94
N LEU A 13 12.42 -28.53 3.80
CA LEU A 13 12.34 -27.16 3.28
C LEU A 13 11.07 -27.00 2.45
N GLN A 14 10.31 -25.95 2.71
CA GLN A 14 9.11 -25.56 1.98
C GLN A 14 9.32 -24.18 1.36
N PHE A 15 9.40 -24.12 0.03
CA PHE A 15 9.62 -22.88 -0.71
C PHE A 15 8.29 -22.27 -1.12
N HIS A 16 8.04 -21.03 -0.70
CA HIS A 16 6.86 -20.24 -1.05
C HIS A 16 7.15 -19.24 -2.18
N PHE A 17 8.22 -19.48 -2.93
CA PHE A 17 8.62 -18.76 -4.13
C PHE A 17 9.18 -19.77 -5.13
N ARG A 18 9.17 -19.41 -6.42
CA ARG A 18 9.76 -20.24 -7.46
C ARG A 18 11.15 -19.71 -7.79
N PRO A 19 12.25 -20.31 -7.30
CA PRO A 19 13.58 -19.91 -7.74
C PRO A 19 13.68 -20.05 -9.26
N PRO A 20 14.51 -19.24 -9.94
CA PRO A 20 14.77 -19.44 -11.35
C PRO A 20 15.25 -20.89 -11.58
N PRO A 21 14.77 -21.59 -12.63
CA PRO A 21 15.06 -23.02 -12.84
C PRO A 21 16.55 -23.36 -12.77
N GLU A 22 17.40 -22.48 -13.28
CA GLU A 22 18.86 -22.62 -13.29
C GLU A 22 19.50 -22.53 -11.89
N PHE A 23 18.83 -21.91 -10.91
CA PHE A 23 19.31 -21.76 -9.54
C PHE A 23 18.60 -22.66 -8.54
N GLU A 24 17.49 -23.32 -8.89
CA GLU A 24 16.68 -24.12 -7.96
C GLU A 24 17.49 -25.16 -7.18
N ALA A 25 18.33 -25.94 -7.87
CA ALA A 25 19.19 -26.93 -7.23
C ALA A 25 20.29 -26.31 -6.35
N ILE A 26 20.75 -25.11 -6.70
CA ILE A 26 21.76 -24.36 -5.93
C ILE A 26 21.13 -23.81 -4.66
N TYR A 27 19.95 -23.17 -4.76
CA TYR A 27 19.19 -22.68 -3.62
C TYR A 27 18.85 -23.82 -2.65
N HIS A 28 18.34 -24.96 -3.13
CA HIS A 28 18.07 -26.11 -2.28
C HIS A 28 19.30 -26.58 -1.51
N LYS A 29 20.44 -26.75 -2.18
CA LYS A 29 21.71 -27.13 -1.53
C LYS A 29 22.16 -26.08 -0.51
N LEU A 30 22.03 -24.81 -0.86
CA LEU A 30 22.47 -23.68 -0.05
C LEU A 30 21.64 -23.57 1.23
N PHE A 31 20.31 -23.55 1.12
CA PHE A 31 19.42 -23.51 2.28
C PHE A 31 19.52 -24.77 3.13
N GLN A 32 19.64 -25.95 2.51
CA GLN A 32 19.81 -27.18 3.26
C GLN A 32 21.13 -27.20 4.04
N ALA A 33 22.22 -26.66 3.47
CA ALA A 33 23.49 -26.52 4.18
C ALA A 33 23.43 -25.46 5.29
N LEU A 34 22.82 -24.31 5.00
CA LEU A 34 22.70 -23.18 5.93
C LEU A 34 21.84 -23.55 7.14
N LEU A 35 20.71 -24.21 6.92
CA LEU A 35 19.67 -24.42 7.93
C LEU A 35 19.76 -25.79 8.62
N LYS A 36 20.64 -26.69 8.17
CA LYS A 36 20.90 -27.99 8.82
C LYS A 36 21.16 -27.91 10.33
N PRO A 37 21.82 -26.87 10.88
CA PRO A 37 22.05 -26.76 12.31
C PRO A 37 20.80 -26.45 13.14
N LEU A 38 19.71 -25.99 12.53
CA LEU A 38 18.48 -25.67 13.24
C LEU A 38 17.77 -26.95 13.67
N GLU A 39 17.36 -27.03 14.93
CA GLU A 39 16.57 -28.13 15.47
C GLU A 39 15.09 -28.00 15.04
N ALA A 40 14.83 -27.98 13.73
CA ALA A 40 13.50 -27.84 13.14
C ALA A 40 13.09 -29.09 12.36
N GLU A 41 11.80 -29.44 12.38
CA GLU A 41 11.22 -30.48 11.53
C GLU A 41 10.94 -29.95 10.12
N ARG A 42 10.44 -28.72 10.03
CA ARG A 42 10.08 -28.03 8.78
C ARG A 42 10.60 -26.60 8.79
N ILE A 43 10.96 -26.06 7.62
CA ILE A 43 11.32 -24.65 7.46
C ILE A 43 10.61 -24.09 6.24
N ALA A 44 9.74 -23.11 6.44
CA ALA A 44 9.10 -22.38 5.36
C ALA A 44 9.96 -21.18 4.95
N ILE A 45 10.12 -20.95 3.64
CA ILE A 45 11.00 -19.92 3.09
C ILE A 45 10.20 -19.07 2.09
N TRP A 46 10.14 -17.76 2.35
CA TRP A 46 9.52 -16.76 1.47
C TRP A 46 10.59 -15.82 0.93
N GLU A 47 10.39 -15.31 -0.28
CA GLU A 47 11.15 -14.17 -0.77
C GLU A 47 10.61 -12.88 -0.12
N LEU A 48 11.48 -12.03 0.41
CA LEU A 48 11.03 -10.75 0.96
C LEU A 48 10.63 -9.82 -0.20
N PRO A 49 9.39 -9.29 -0.23
CA PRO A 49 8.89 -8.46 -1.32
C PRO A 49 9.82 -7.28 -1.62
N GLY A 50 10.21 -7.18 -2.90
CA GLY A 50 11.13 -6.14 -3.36
C GLY A 50 12.56 -6.24 -2.82
N GLY A 51 12.93 -7.35 -2.18
CA GLY A 51 14.31 -7.66 -1.78
C GLY A 51 15.21 -8.11 -2.94
N SER A 52 14.61 -8.50 -4.07
CA SER A 52 15.28 -8.83 -5.33
C SER A 52 15.09 -7.77 -6.43
N MET A 53 14.18 -6.81 -6.24
CA MET A 53 13.78 -5.84 -7.28
C MET A 53 14.63 -4.55 -7.31
N GLY A 54 15.73 -4.45 -6.56
CA GLY A 54 16.54 -3.24 -6.50
C GLY A 54 18.03 -3.53 -6.60
N PHE A 55 18.62 -3.33 -7.78
CA PHE A 55 20.04 -3.13 -8.15
C PHE A 55 21.18 -3.98 -7.55
N SER A 56 21.03 -4.61 -6.38
CA SER A 56 21.99 -5.55 -5.82
C SER A 56 21.74 -6.90 -6.47
N GLY A 57 22.81 -7.59 -6.89
CA GLY A 57 22.71 -8.98 -7.38
C GLY A 57 22.43 -9.98 -6.25
N LEU A 58 21.73 -9.54 -5.20
CA LEU A 58 21.50 -10.26 -3.96
C LEU A 58 20.01 -10.50 -3.80
N SER A 59 19.65 -11.69 -3.31
CA SER A 59 18.27 -12.07 -3.03
C SER A 59 18.07 -12.19 -1.53
N MET A 60 16.95 -11.68 -1.02
CA MET A 60 16.62 -11.73 0.40
C MET A 60 15.43 -12.64 0.64
N PHE A 61 15.54 -13.49 1.66
CA PHE A 61 14.52 -14.46 2.03
C PHE A 61 14.22 -14.38 3.52
N LEU A 62 12.98 -14.68 3.87
CA LEU A 62 12.55 -14.93 5.24
C LEU A 62 12.40 -16.45 5.41
N ALA A 63 13.05 -17.05 6.39
CA ALA A 63 12.89 -18.45 6.72
C ALA A 63 12.29 -18.60 8.13
N LYS A 64 11.17 -19.31 8.25
CA LYS A 64 10.48 -19.58 9.52
C LYS A 64 10.63 -21.07 9.86
N PRO A 65 11.42 -21.43 10.89
CA PRO A 65 11.58 -22.81 11.31
C PRO A 65 10.41 -23.25 12.20
N PHE A 66 10.00 -24.51 12.09
CA PHE A 66 8.95 -25.15 12.88
C PHE A 66 9.50 -26.42 13.54
N GLY A 67 9.43 -26.48 14.87
CA GLY A 67 9.84 -27.61 15.70
C GLY A 67 8.77 -28.70 15.82
N SER A 68 8.97 -29.64 16.75
CA SER A 68 8.00 -30.72 16.97
C SER A 68 6.67 -30.17 17.48
N GLY A 69 5.57 -30.65 16.90
CA GLY A 69 4.23 -30.15 17.19
C GLY A 69 3.91 -28.79 16.56
N ASN A 70 4.60 -28.41 15.49
CA ASN A 70 4.42 -27.13 14.77
C ASN A 70 4.72 -25.89 15.64
N THR A 71 5.58 -26.05 16.66
CA THR A 71 6.06 -24.93 17.48
C THR A 71 6.92 -24.01 16.63
N GLU A 72 6.56 -22.73 16.57
CA GLU A 72 7.28 -21.76 15.74
C GLU A 72 8.58 -21.34 16.41
N HIS A 73 9.66 -21.30 15.63
CA HIS A 73 10.93 -20.69 16.05
C HIS A 73 11.09 -19.30 15.44
N ASN A 74 12.08 -18.55 15.93
CA ASN A 74 12.41 -17.23 15.41
C ASN A 74 12.64 -17.26 13.91
N ALA A 75 12.07 -16.28 13.22
CA ALA A 75 12.30 -16.10 11.80
C ALA A 75 13.74 -15.64 11.54
N LEU A 76 14.32 -16.18 10.47
CA LEU A 76 15.66 -15.86 10.00
C LEU A 76 15.56 -15.07 8.71
N VAL A 77 16.40 -14.04 8.56
CA VAL A 77 16.54 -13.36 7.27
C VAL A 77 17.80 -13.89 6.60
N ILE A 78 17.65 -14.41 5.39
CA ILE A 78 18.73 -15.03 4.63
C ILE A 78 19.04 -14.16 3.43
N ARG A 79 20.30 -13.77 3.30
CA ARG A 79 20.82 -13.08 2.11
C ARG A 79 21.61 -14.05 1.26
N VAL A 80 21.31 -14.11 -0.03
CA VAL A 80 21.98 -14.97 -1.00
C VAL A 80 22.59 -14.12 -2.11
N GLY A 81 23.80 -14.46 -2.53
CA GLY A 81 24.41 -13.83 -3.69
C GLY A 81 25.86 -14.26 -3.94
N PRO A 82 26.63 -13.53 -4.78
CA PRO A 82 27.99 -13.90 -5.12
C PRO A 82 28.87 -14.10 -3.88
N LYS A 83 29.68 -15.17 -3.87
CA LYS A 83 30.57 -15.53 -2.75
C LYS A 83 31.39 -14.36 -2.20
N ALA A 84 32.00 -13.57 -3.08
CA ALA A 84 32.84 -12.45 -2.69
C ALA A 84 32.06 -11.37 -1.92
N ILE A 85 30.82 -11.10 -2.36
CA ILE A 85 29.94 -10.11 -1.76
C ILE A 85 29.50 -10.56 -0.35
N ILE A 86 29.02 -11.79 -0.22
CA ILE A 86 28.59 -12.34 1.08
C ILE A 86 29.77 -12.47 2.05
N ALA A 87 30.97 -12.83 1.57
CA ALA A 87 32.16 -12.86 2.40
C ALA A 87 32.52 -11.46 2.93
N GLU A 88 32.38 -10.42 2.10
CA GLU A 88 32.61 -9.04 2.48
C GLU A 88 31.57 -8.54 3.50
N GLU A 89 30.29 -8.81 3.26
CA GLU A 89 29.20 -8.50 4.20
C GLU A 89 29.44 -9.13 5.57
N ARG A 90 29.76 -10.43 5.63
CA ARG A 90 30.09 -11.12 6.90
C ARG A 90 31.28 -10.48 7.60
N ARG A 91 32.33 -10.15 6.84
CA ARG A 91 33.53 -9.50 7.40
C ARG A 91 33.18 -8.14 8.01
N ARG A 92 32.37 -7.33 7.33
CA ARG A 92 31.94 -6.01 7.81
C ARG A 92 30.98 -6.11 8.99
N TYR A 93 30.01 -7.02 8.95
CA TYR A 93 29.12 -7.30 10.07
C TYR A 93 29.90 -7.67 11.34
N LYS A 94 30.79 -8.67 11.26
CA LYS A 94 31.62 -9.09 12.41
C LYS A 94 32.48 -7.97 12.98
N ARG A 95 32.97 -7.09 12.10
CA ARG A 95 33.88 -6.01 12.48
C ARG A 95 33.15 -4.80 13.06
N TYR A 96 31.98 -4.44 12.53
CA TYR A 96 31.36 -3.14 12.78
C TYR A 96 29.97 -3.21 13.43
N ILE A 97 29.33 -4.38 13.45
CA ILE A 97 27.95 -4.56 13.94
C ILE A 97 27.93 -5.52 15.13
N GLU A 98 28.44 -6.74 14.96
CA GLU A 98 28.45 -7.80 15.99
C GLU A 98 28.97 -7.33 17.36
N PRO A 99 30.05 -6.53 17.46
CA PRO A 99 30.55 -6.07 18.76
C PRO A 99 29.62 -5.07 19.49
N LEU A 100 28.63 -4.52 18.77
CA LEU A 100 27.75 -3.44 19.23
C LEU A 100 26.36 -3.93 19.59
N THR A 101 25.94 -5.00 18.93
CA THR A 101 24.62 -5.59 19.07
C THR A 101 24.68 -6.64 20.16
N GLY A 102 24.12 -6.35 21.34
CA GLY A 102 23.96 -7.34 22.42
C GLY A 102 23.10 -8.54 22.00
N PHE A 103 22.76 -9.41 22.95
CA PHE A 103 21.98 -10.64 22.66
C PHE A 103 20.58 -10.38 22.07
N ASP A 104 19.98 -9.20 22.25
CA ASP A 104 18.60 -8.91 21.81
C ASP A 104 18.47 -8.45 20.34
N ARG A 105 19.50 -8.66 19.52
CA ARG A 105 19.66 -8.02 18.19
C ARG A 105 20.07 -9.05 17.12
N PRO A 106 20.05 -8.69 15.81
CA PRO A 106 20.24 -9.65 14.73
C PRO A 106 21.61 -10.30 14.87
N GLN A 107 21.67 -11.63 14.90
CA GLN A 107 22.92 -12.37 14.98
C GLN A 107 23.16 -13.13 13.70
N SER A 108 24.28 -12.84 13.03
CA SER A 108 24.73 -13.71 11.94
C SER A 108 25.26 -15.02 12.53
N ARG A 109 24.61 -16.14 12.24
CA ARG A 109 24.93 -17.43 12.86
C ARG A 109 25.58 -18.39 11.88
N LEU A 110 25.00 -18.49 10.70
CA LEU A 110 25.23 -19.52 9.73
C LEU A 110 25.68 -18.90 8.41
N HIS A 111 26.52 -19.65 7.72
CA HIS A 111 26.97 -19.32 6.36
C HIS A 111 27.09 -20.61 5.57
N ALA A 112 26.68 -20.54 4.31
CA ALA A 112 26.80 -21.64 3.38
C ALA A 112 27.28 -21.13 2.01
N SER A 113 27.83 -22.04 1.22
CA SER A 113 28.26 -21.77 -0.16
C SER A 113 27.87 -22.93 -1.06
N ALA A 114 27.36 -22.63 -2.26
CA ALA A 114 27.04 -23.62 -3.28
C ALA A 114 27.23 -23.00 -4.67
N GLY A 115 28.04 -23.63 -5.53
CA GLY A 115 28.41 -23.03 -6.82
C GLY A 115 29.14 -21.70 -6.63
N ASP A 116 28.75 -20.66 -7.37
CA ASP A 116 29.30 -19.30 -7.24
C ASP A 116 28.56 -18.42 -6.22
N LEU A 117 27.54 -18.99 -5.56
CA LEU A 117 26.72 -18.32 -4.56
C LEU A 117 27.13 -18.69 -3.13
N SER A 118 26.88 -17.76 -2.22
CA SER A 118 26.89 -17.94 -0.78
C SER A 118 25.60 -17.41 -0.16
N ALA A 119 25.32 -17.87 1.06
CA ALA A 119 24.25 -17.35 1.90
C ALA A 119 24.78 -16.99 3.29
N VAL A 120 24.21 -15.95 3.89
CA VAL A 120 24.36 -15.60 5.30
C VAL A 120 22.98 -15.42 5.90
N ASP A 121 22.77 -15.92 7.12
CA ASP A 121 21.55 -15.65 7.88
C ASP A 121 21.74 -14.55 8.93
N TYR A 122 20.62 -14.01 9.38
CA TYR A 122 20.49 -13.16 10.55
C TYR A 122 19.32 -13.68 11.38
N ASP A 123 19.61 -14.14 12.61
CA ASP A 123 18.61 -14.57 13.58
C ASP A 123 18.14 -13.39 14.42
N TYR A 124 16.84 -13.13 14.42
CA TYR A 124 16.21 -12.09 15.22
C TYR A 124 15.67 -12.74 16.49
N LEU A 125 16.41 -12.54 17.59
CA LEU A 125 16.31 -13.35 18.81
C LEU A 125 15.02 -13.20 19.64
N HIS A 126 13.94 -12.65 19.10
CA HIS A 126 12.70 -12.50 19.84
C HIS A 126 11.53 -13.28 19.24
N HIS A 127 11.06 -14.26 20.02
CA HIS A 127 9.72 -14.81 19.94
C HIS A 127 8.74 -13.64 20.05
N THR A 128 8.12 -13.29 18.93
CA THR A 128 6.88 -12.53 18.97
C THR A 128 5.76 -13.55 19.02
N ASP A 129 5.07 -13.66 20.15
CA ASP A 129 3.75 -14.32 20.25
C ASP A 129 2.67 -13.57 19.43
N THR A 130 3.08 -12.78 18.44
CA THR A 130 2.20 -12.03 17.56
C THR A 130 2.23 -12.67 16.19
N ASP A 131 1.04 -12.99 15.66
CA ASP A 131 0.84 -13.54 14.31
C ASP A 131 1.26 -12.59 13.17
N GLU A 132 1.83 -11.42 13.49
CA GLU A 132 2.18 -10.41 12.49
C GLU A 132 3.54 -10.68 11.82
N PRO A 133 3.60 -10.73 10.47
CA PRO A 133 4.82 -11.04 9.76
C PRO A 133 5.85 -9.92 9.86
N LEU A 134 7.14 -10.27 9.78
CA LEU A 134 8.23 -9.32 9.60
C LEU A 134 8.04 -8.57 8.27
N GLN A 135 8.15 -7.25 8.29
CA GLN A 135 7.98 -6.40 7.09
C GLN A 135 9.17 -5.46 6.95
N THR A 136 9.44 -4.97 5.73
CA THR A 136 10.40 -3.87 5.57
C THR A 136 9.78 -2.55 6.03
N LEU A 137 10.60 -1.57 6.41
CA LEU A 137 10.14 -0.22 6.74
C LEU A 137 9.44 0.42 5.53
N ARG A 138 9.87 0.10 4.31
CA ARG A 138 9.19 0.50 3.07
C ARG A 138 7.74 0.01 3.03
N ASP A 139 7.53 -1.29 3.23
CA ASP A 139 6.22 -1.91 3.15
C ASP A 139 5.31 -1.42 4.29
N PHE A 140 5.87 -1.21 5.48
CA PHE A 140 5.16 -0.63 6.60
C PHE A 140 4.72 0.81 6.32
N LEU A 141 5.62 1.69 5.88
CA LEU A 141 5.29 3.09 5.57
C LEU A 141 4.29 3.22 4.42
N TRP A 142 4.20 2.21 3.56
CA TRP A 142 3.22 2.12 2.50
C TRP A 142 1.86 1.62 2.97
N SER A 143 1.84 0.49 3.69
CA SER A 143 0.60 -0.22 4.07
C SER A 143 -0.08 0.35 5.31
N GLU A 144 0.69 0.93 6.24
CA GLU A 144 0.19 1.38 7.54
C GLU A 144 -0.03 2.88 7.59
N GLN A 145 -1.10 3.29 8.28
CA GLN A 145 -1.47 4.71 8.39
C GLN A 145 -0.68 5.44 9.49
N ASP A 146 -0.11 4.74 10.49
CA ASP A 146 0.59 5.42 11.59
C ASP A 146 2.10 5.53 11.35
N VAL A 147 2.46 6.56 10.59
CA VAL A 147 3.84 6.95 10.30
C VAL A 147 4.64 7.29 11.58
N ARG A 148 3.97 7.64 12.69
CA ARG A 148 4.63 7.94 13.96
C ARG A 148 5.25 6.70 14.57
N ILE A 149 4.60 5.54 14.42
CA ILE A 149 5.13 4.26 14.90
C ILE A 149 6.42 3.90 14.15
N ALA A 150 6.44 4.10 12.82
CA ALA A 150 7.66 3.94 12.03
C ALA A 150 8.76 4.91 12.48
N GLY A 151 8.42 6.18 12.72
CA GLY A 151 9.35 7.17 13.25
C GLY A 151 9.93 6.79 14.61
N GLN A 152 9.12 6.24 15.52
CA GLN A 152 9.57 5.72 16.81
C GLN A 152 10.53 4.54 16.64
N ALA A 153 10.19 3.57 15.77
CA ALA A 153 11.03 2.41 15.52
C ALA A 153 12.41 2.83 14.95
N VAL A 154 12.44 3.78 14.01
CA VAL A 154 13.68 4.35 13.49
C VAL A 154 14.44 5.14 14.56
N THR A 155 13.75 5.87 15.44
CA THR A 155 14.36 6.56 16.58
C THR A 155 15.07 5.58 17.50
N THR A 156 14.40 4.49 17.90
CA THR A 156 14.98 3.41 18.70
C THR A 156 16.18 2.78 17.99
N LEU A 157 16.07 2.50 16.68
CA LEU A 157 17.18 1.95 15.91
C LEU A 157 18.39 2.90 15.89
N MET A 158 18.21 4.16 15.51
CA MET A 158 19.33 5.08 15.35
C MET A 158 19.93 5.51 16.70
N LEU A 159 19.10 5.86 17.68
CA LEU A 159 19.58 6.37 18.97
C LEU A 159 19.97 5.26 19.94
N GLU A 160 19.09 4.27 20.16
CA GLU A 160 19.32 3.24 21.19
C GLU A 160 20.17 2.09 20.66
N THR A 161 20.05 1.77 19.36
CA THR A 161 20.83 0.69 18.76
C THR A 161 22.19 1.13 18.27
N LEU A 162 22.23 2.17 17.43
CA LEU A 162 23.48 2.59 16.81
C LEU A 162 24.22 3.64 17.64
N ALA A 163 23.55 4.65 18.20
CA ALA A 163 24.26 5.77 18.85
C ALA A 163 24.61 5.50 20.34
N ARG A 164 23.79 4.76 21.10
CA ARG A 164 23.95 4.55 22.55
C ARG A 164 24.35 3.11 22.93
N GLY A 165 25.11 2.45 22.07
CA GLY A 165 25.60 1.09 22.36
C GLY A 165 26.35 0.99 23.69
N PRO A 166 26.43 -0.21 24.31
CA PRO A 166 27.03 -0.42 25.63
C PRO A 166 28.53 -0.08 25.70
N ARG A 167 29.18 0.15 24.54
CA ARG A 167 30.57 0.57 24.39
C ARG A 167 30.65 1.65 23.31
N ARG A 168 31.70 2.49 23.37
CA ARG A 168 32.05 3.39 22.25
C ARG A 168 32.17 2.57 20.97
N ASN A 169 31.32 2.89 20.00
CA ASN A 169 31.11 2.06 18.83
C ASN A 169 31.37 2.78 17.51
N ARG A 170 31.79 4.05 17.56
CA ARG A 170 32.08 4.92 16.41
C ARG A 170 30.90 5.19 15.47
N TRP A 171 29.69 4.79 15.84
CA TRP A 171 28.47 5.21 15.17
C TRP A 171 27.98 6.51 15.82
N TYR A 172 27.49 7.45 15.02
CA TYR A 172 26.82 8.68 15.44
C TYR A 172 27.45 9.42 16.65
N ASN A 173 27.12 9.06 17.89
CA ASN A 173 27.62 9.71 19.12
C ASN A 173 29.14 9.60 19.34
N ASP A 174 29.82 8.67 18.66
CA ASP A 174 31.28 8.54 18.69
C ASP A 174 31.91 8.95 17.34
N ALA A 175 31.26 9.89 16.66
CA ALA A 175 31.77 10.53 15.44
C ALA A 175 32.94 11.48 15.74
N TYR A 176 33.87 11.55 14.79
CA TYR A 176 35.03 12.45 14.85
C TYR A 176 34.88 13.57 13.84
N ARG A 177 35.15 14.79 14.29
CA ARG A 177 35.15 15.97 13.44
C ARG A 177 36.54 16.22 12.86
N PHE A 178 36.63 16.47 11.55
CA PHE A 178 37.87 16.73 10.85
C PHE A 178 37.81 18.06 10.11
N GLU A 179 38.81 18.93 10.32
CA GLU A 179 38.75 20.37 10.00
C GLU A 179 38.83 20.77 8.51
N ARG A 180 39.17 19.86 7.60
CA ARG A 180 39.39 20.19 6.17
C ARG A 180 38.93 19.08 5.24
N GLN A 181 37.74 18.55 5.48
CA GLN A 181 37.14 17.51 4.66
C GLN A 181 36.37 18.12 3.50
N GLN A 182 36.44 17.51 2.32
CA GLN A 182 35.55 17.89 1.21
C GLN A 182 34.34 16.97 1.21
N PRO A 183 33.10 17.48 1.29
CA PRO A 183 31.90 16.67 1.16
C PRO A 183 31.93 15.73 -0.06
N LEU A 184 32.49 16.20 -1.18
CA LEU A 184 32.58 15.46 -2.44
C LEU A 184 33.29 14.10 -2.29
N TRP A 185 34.27 13.97 -1.37
CA TRP A 185 34.97 12.71 -1.13
C TRP A 185 34.04 11.57 -0.71
N PHE A 186 33.02 11.87 0.08
CA PHE A 186 32.05 10.88 0.56
C PHE A 186 31.04 10.51 -0.53
N TYR A 187 30.64 11.48 -1.34
CA TYR A 187 29.60 11.28 -2.35
C TYR A 187 30.14 10.79 -3.69
N ASN A 188 31.44 10.91 -3.98
CA ASN A 188 32.04 10.42 -5.23
C ASN A 188 31.82 8.92 -5.49
N GLN A 189 31.65 8.12 -4.43
CA GLN A 189 31.33 6.69 -4.57
C GLN A 189 29.92 6.47 -5.17
N VAL A 190 28.97 7.32 -4.78
CA VAL A 190 27.55 7.21 -5.16
C VAL A 190 27.17 8.13 -6.32
N LEU A 191 27.90 9.20 -6.59
CA LEU A 191 27.68 10.04 -7.77
C LEU A 191 27.98 9.26 -9.08
N PRO A 192 27.50 9.76 -10.23
CA PRO A 192 27.99 9.31 -11.53
C PRO A 192 29.53 9.44 -11.63
N PRO A 193 30.20 8.69 -12.52
CA PRO A 193 31.63 8.86 -12.72
C PRO A 193 31.96 10.30 -13.13
N THR A 194 33.04 10.85 -12.58
CA THR A 194 33.61 12.15 -12.96
C THR A 194 33.93 12.19 -14.46
N LEU A 195 34.51 11.09 -14.97
CA LEU A 195 34.85 10.90 -16.38
C LEU A 195 34.51 9.48 -16.82
N GLN A 196 33.93 9.36 -18.02
CA GLN A 196 33.85 8.13 -18.80
C GLN A 196 34.81 8.22 -19.97
N LEU A 197 35.65 7.21 -20.12
CA LEU A 197 36.82 7.24 -20.98
C LEU A 197 36.89 5.99 -21.85
N GLU A 198 37.05 6.18 -23.15
CA GLU A 198 37.38 5.10 -24.08
C GLU A 198 38.91 4.92 -24.11
N VAL A 199 39.39 3.70 -23.85
CA VAL A 199 40.83 3.43 -23.84
C VAL A 199 41.40 3.54 -25.25
N VAL A 200 42.42 4.38 -25.39
CA VAL A 200 43.18 4.61 -26.64
C VAL A 200 44.45 3.77 -26.65
N ALA A 201 45.22 3.81 -25.55
CA ALA A 201 46.49 3.11 -25.43
C ALA A 201 46.85 2.85 -23.96
N VAL A 202 47.75 1.88 -23.73
CA VAL A 202 48.30 1.55 -22.41
C VAL A 202 49.81 1.48 -22.55
N ASP A 203 50.53 2.28 -21.75
CA ASP A 203 52.00 2.40 -21.74
C ASP A 203 52.67 2.84 -23.07
N ASP A 204 51.92 2.96 -24.16
CA ASP A 204 52.40 3.59 -25.39
C ASP A 204 52.41 5.12 -25.26
N ALA A 205 53.47 5.76 -25.76
CA ALA A 205 53.55 7.21 -25.77
C ALA A 205 52.56 7.79 -26.81
N VAL A 206 51.41 8.27 -26.32
CA VAL A 206 50.44 9.06 -27.09
C VAL A 206 50.52 10.52 -26.63
N GLU A 207 50.42 11.46 -27.56
CA GLU A 207 50.29 12.88 -27.22
C GLU A 207 48.95 13.10 -26.51
N ALA A 208 49.00 13.32 -25.19
CA ALA A 208 47.82 13.60 -24.38
C ALA A 208 47.54 15.10 -24.36
N ASP A 209 46.28 15.48 -24.51
CA ASP A 209 45.85 16.88 -24.46
C ASP A 209 45.96 17.48 -23.05
N ALA A 210 45.85 16.64 -22.01
CA ALA A 210 45.94 17.02 -20.60
C ALA A 210 46.20 15.79 -19.70
N THR A 211 46.55 16.03 -18.44
CA THR A 211 46.65 14.96 -17.43
C THR A 211 45.39 14.90 -16.58
N LEU A 212 45.13 13.74 -15.95
CA LEU A 212 43.96 13.55 -15.10
C LEU A 212 43.76 14.67 -14.04
N PRO A 213 44.77 15.09 -13.26
CA PRO A 213 44.63 16.20 -12.31
C PRO A 213 44.13 17.52 -12.92
N ASP A 214 44.54 17.81 -14.16
CA ASP A 214 44.24 19.10 -14.82
C ASP A 214 42.75 19.23 -15.17
N VAL A 215 42.05 18.10 -15.32
CA VAL A 215 40.68 18.08 -15.85
C VAL A 215 39.60 17.76 -14.82
N LEU A 216 39.96 17.31 -13.60
CA LEU A 216 38.96 16.86 -12.61
C LEU A 216 37.96 17.96 -12.23
N ALA A 217 38.44 19.18 -11.95
CA ALA A 217 37.57 20.28 -11.57
C ALA A 217 36.66 20.72 -12.73
N GLN A 218 37.21 20.75 -13.95
CA GLN A 218 36.47 21.10 -15.16
C GLN A 218 35.38 20.06 -15.49
N ALA A 219 35.65 18.77 -15.25
CA ALA A 219 34.69 17.68 -15.51
C ALA A 219 33.43 17.73 -14.62
N ASP A 220 33.51 18.43 -13.48
CA ASP A 220 32.40 18.67 -12.57
C ASP A 220 31.75 20.07 -12.75
N GLY A 221 32.23 20.87 -13.70
CA GLY A 221 31.79 22.25 -13.94
C GLY A 221 31.06 22.46 -15.28
N PRO A 222 30.46 23.64 -15.48
CA PRO A 222 29.70 23.95 -16.70
C PRO A 222 30.55 23.95 -17.98
N ASP A 223 31.86 24.15 -17.88
CA ASP A 223 32.80 24.13 -19.00
C ASP A 223 33.27 22.71 -19.37
N SER A 224 32.62 21.67 -18.83
CA SER A 224 32.95 20.25 -19.03
C SER A 224 32.90 19.82 -20.50
N GLN A 225 32.04 20.45 -21.31
CA GLN A 225 31.88 20.13 -22.73
C GLN A 225 33.19 20.27 -23.51
N ALA A 226 34.07 21.19 -23.12
CA ALA A 226 35.36 21.38 -23.77
C ALA A 226 36.33 20.20 -23.54
N LEU A 227 36.01 19.26 -22.65
CA LEU A 227 36.78 18.05 -22.42
C LEU A 227 36.39 16.90 -23.37
N GLN A 228 35.19 16.92 -23.97
CA GLN A 228 34.72 15.82 -24.81
C GLN A 228 35.64 15.61 -26.01
N GLY A 229 35.97 14.35 -26.28
CA GLY A 229 36.88 13.95 -27.37
C GLY A 229 38.37 14.13 -27.08
N ARG A 230 38.76 14.84 -26.00
CA ARG A 230 40.18 15.00 -25.63
C ARG A 230 40.78 13.70 -25.10
N ILE A 231 42.05 13.48 -25.37
CA ILE A 231 42.84 12.37 -24.86
C ILE A 231 43.51 12.77 -23.54
N ILE A 232 43.19 12.06 -22.48
CA ILE A 232 43.69 12.31 -21.12
C ILE A 232 44.63 11.19 -20.69
N ALA A 233 45.80 11.57 -20.18
CA ALA A 233 46.72 10.64 -19.53
C ALA A 233 46.27 10.37 -18.08
N LEU A 234 45.85 9.13 -17.80
CA LEU A 234 45.56 8.64 -16.45
C LEU A 234 46.85 8.22 -15.77
N LYS A 235 47.47 9.19 -15.11
CA LYS A 235 48.72 9.02 -14.38
C LYS A 235 48.53 9.50 -12.93
N THR A 236 49.07 8.74 -11.97
CA THR A 236 49.13 9.16 -10.57
C THR A 236 50.01 10.40 -10.41
N SER A 237 49.72 11.21 -9.40
CA SER A 237 50.46 12.43 -9.09
C SER A 237 50.78 12.48 -7.59
N LYS A 238 51.57 13.48 -7.16
CA LYS A 238 51.81 13.71 -5.73
C LYS A 238 50.52 13.97 -4.94
N GLN A 239 49.54 14.60 -5.60
CA GLN A 239 48.22 14.85 -5.02
C GLN A 239 47.33 13.62 -5.09
N TYR A 240 47.44 12.79 -6.13
CA TYR A 240 46.64 11.59 -6.31
C TYR A 240 47.51 10.35 -6.50
N PRO A 241 48.06 9.78 -5.41
CA PRO A 241 49.13 8.79 -5.47
C PRO A 241 48.63 7.38 -5.80
N ARG A 242 47.31 7.15 -5.80
CA ARG A 242 46.73 5.82 -6.01
C ARG A 242 45.55 5.86 -6.97
N LEU A 243 45.57 4.93 -7.92
CA LEU A 243 44.49 4.69 -8.87
C LEU A 243 44.19 3.20 -8.91
N HIS A 244 43.02 2.80 -8.42
CA HIS A 244 42.65 1.39 -8.30
C HIS A 244 41.43 1.04 -9.12
N ILE A 245 41.45 -0.13 -9.76
CA ILE A 245 40.27 -0.78 -10.33
C ILE A 245 39.50 -1.43 -9.18
N VAL A 246 38.24 -1.06 -9.01
CA VAL A 246 37.36 -1.58 -7.95
C VAL A 246 36.26 -2.49 -8.48
N GLU A 247 35.99 -2.46 -9.78
CA GLU A 247 35.00 -3.31 -10.43
C GLU A 247 35.41 -3.58 -11.88
N ARG A 248 35.14 -4.80 -12.36
CA ARG A 248 35.28 -5.19 -13.77
C ARG A 248 33.98 -5.81 -14.24
N ARG A 249 33.46 -5.33 -15.37
CA ARG A 249 32.23 -5.82 -15.98
C ARG A 249 32.45 -6.12 -17.45
N LEU A 250 32.14 -7.34 -17.87
CA LEU A 250 32.16 -7.74 -19.28
C LEU A 250 30.83 -7.34 -19.94
N GLU A 251 30.92 -6.63 -21.07
CA GLU A 251 29.80 -6.12 -21.86
C GLU A 251 30.01 -6.51 -23.33
N GLY A 252 29.72 -7.78 -23.65
CA GLY A 252 29.99 -8.35 -24.97
C GLY A 252 31.49 -8.52 -25.22
N THR A 253 32.00 -7.90 -26.28
CA THR A 253 33.45 -7.88 -26.60
C THR A 253 34.21 -6.77 -25.88
N GLN A 254 33.50 -5.88 -25.17
CA GLN A 254 34.08 -4.78 -24.42
C GLN A 254 34.08 -5.09 -22.93
N VAL A 255 35.00 -4.45 -22.21
CA VAL A 255 35.04 -4.47 -20.75
C VAL A 255 34.86 -3.05 -20.26
N ARG A 256 34.10 -2.91 -19.18
CA ARG A 256 33.97 -1.68 -18.41
C ARG A 256 34.67 -1.86 -17.07
N LEU A 257 35.60 -0.97 -16.76
CA LEU A 257 36.30 -0.92 -15.48
C LEU A 257 35.81 0.29 -14.70
N ARG A 258 35.53 0.10 -13.41
CA ARG A 258 35.34 1.23 -12.48
C ARG A 258 36.62 1.46 -11.71
N LEU A 259 37.06 2.71 -11.65
CA LEU A 259 38.28 3.12 -10.98
C LEU A 259 38.01 4.16 -9.92
N HIS A 260 38.74 4.06 -8.81
CA HIS A 260 38.78 5.07 -7.76
C HIS A 260 40.16 5.74 -7.75
N LEU A 261 40.17 7.06 -7.88
CA LEU A 261 41.33 7.90 -7.67
C LEU A 261 41.34 8.37 -6.21
N PHE A 262 42.42 8.13 -5.48
CA PHE A 262 42.52 8.52 -4.07
C PHE A 262 43.40 9.76 -3.90
N GLU A 263 42.95 10.70 -3.06
CA GLU A 263 43.73 11.89 -2.70
C GLU A 263 44.77 11.59 -1.63
N ASN A 264 45.95 12.20 -1.75
CA ASN A 264 47.00 12.15 -0.76
C ASN A 264 46.63 13.03 0.44
N THR A 265 46.04 12.42 1.45
CA THR A 265 45.94 13.05 2.77
C THR A 265 47.11 12.54 3.60
N PRO A 266 48.04 13.41 4.06
CA PRO A 266 49.13 12.98 4.91
C PRO A 266 48.54 12.32 6.16
N ALA A 267 48.88 11.06 6.39
CA ALA A 267 48.57 10.38 7.64
C ALA A 267 49.38 11.06 8.75
N THR A 268 48.77 11.98 9.48
CA THR A 268 49.33 12.46 10.74
C THR A 268 49.46 11.26 11.69
N SER A 269 50.66 11.07 12.24
CA SER A 269 51.22 9.82 12.77
C SER A 269 50.53 9.22 14.00
N GLU A 270 49.42 9.78 14.46
CA GLU A 270 48.68 9.30 15.64
C GLU A 270 47.19 9.01 15.36
N GLN A 271 46.76 9.08 14.11
CA GLN A 271 45.33 9.01 13.77
C GLN A 271 44.94 7.76 12.98
N TYR A 272 43.88 7.12 13.49
CA TYR A 272 42.94 6.31 12.72
C TYR A 272 42.73 6.93 11.33
N SER A 273 42.96 6.15 10.27
CA SER A 273 42.76 6.56 8.86
C SER A 273 41.47 5.92 8.32
N PRO A 274 40.28 6.32 8.80
CA PRO A 274 39.03 5.70 8.36
C PRO A 274 38.61 6.19 6.97
N LEU A 275 38.98 7.42 6.63
CA LEU A 275 38.72 8.03 5.34
C LEU A 275 39.75 7.58 4.32
N ARG A 276 39.29 6.88 3.28
CA ARG A 276 40.02 6.74 2.01
C ARG A 276 39.39 7.72 1.02
N PRO A 277 39.77 9.01 1.03
CA PRO A 277 39.08 10.02 0.23
C PRO A 277 39.17 9.65 -1.24
N VAL A 278 38.00 9.38 -1.84
CA VAL A 278 37.88 9.13 -3.26
C VAL A 278 37.75 10.50 -3.92
N ALA A 279 38.84 10.96 -4.53
CA ALA A 279 38.90 12.25 -5.23
C ALA A 279 38.03 12.26 -6.48
N ALA A 280 38.01 11.13 -7.20
CA ALA A 280 37.21 10.95 -8.39
C ALA A 280 36.88 9.47 -8.60
N ARG A 281 35.70 9.22 -9.17
CA ARG A 281 35.33 7.91 -9.72
C ARG A 281 35.40 8.00 -11.24
N LEU A 282 36.10 7.09 -11.87
CA LEU A 282 36.26 7.03 -13.32
C LEU A 282 35.66 5.74 -13.86
N GLU A 283 35.18 5.77 -15.11
CA GLU A 283 34.84 4.57 -15.86
C GLU A 283 35.70 4.50 -17.12
N LEU A 284 36.40 3.38 -17.29
CA LEU A 284 37.12 3.06 -18.52
C LEU A 284 36.36 2.00 -19.28
N PHE A 285 36.28 2.14 -20.59
CA PHE A 285 35.75 1.10 -21.46
C PHE A 285 36.61 0.91 -22.70
N GLY A 286 36.61 -0.31 -23.24
CA GLY A 286 37.50 -0.69 -24.33
C GLY A 286 37.54 -2.20 -24.55
N PRO A 287 38.45 -2.68 -25.42
CA PRO A 287 38.57 -4.10 -25.74
C PRO A 287 38.89 -4.96 -24.51
N ALA A 288 38.22 -6.11 -24.39
CA ALA A 288 38.41 -7.02 -23.27
C ALA A 288 39.87 -7.47 -23.09
N GLU A 289 40.57 -7.74 -24.19
CA GLU A 289 41.97 -8.19 -24.21
C GLU A 289 42.91 -7.18 -23.52
N VAL A 290 42.65 -5.87 -23.70
CA VAL A 290 43.45 -4.80 -23.11
C VAL A 290 43.08 -4.61 -21.64
N LEU A 291 41.79 -4.44 -21.35
CA LEU A 291 41.33 -4.03 -20.03
C LEU A 291 41.37 -5.15 -18.98
N MET A 292 41.23 -6.42 -19.38
CA MET A 292 41.35 -7.55 -18.46
C MET A 292 42.80 -7.85 -18.07
N ALA A 293 43.77 -7.43 -18.89
CA ALA A 293 45.20 -7.57 -18.59
C ALA A 293 45.70 -6.53 -17.57
N LEU A 294 44.92 -5.46 -17.32
CA LEU A 294 45.32 -4.40 -16.39
C LEU A 294 45.35 -4.89 -14.93
N PRO A 295 46.43 -4.60 -14.18
CA PRO A 295 46.49 -4.91 -12.76
C PRO A 295 45.49 -4.06 -11.98
N ASP A 296 45.05 -4.54 -10.82
CA ASP A 296 44.12 -3.82 -9.93
C ASP A 296 44.63 -2.44 -9.49
N ARG A 297 45.95 -2.24 -9.50
CA ARG A 297 46.59 -0.96 -9.16
C ARG A 297 47.32 -0.42 -10.37
N LEU A 298 46.93 0.79 -10.79
CA LEU A 298 47.50 1.48 -11.94
C LEU A 298 48.55 2.53 -11.52
N ASP A 299 49.06 2.45 -10.28
CA ASP A 299 49.91 3.50 -9.69
C ASP A 299 51.21 3.76 -10.46
N ARG A 300 51.64 2.82 -11.31
CA ARG A 300 52.88 2.86 -12.09
C ARG A 300 52.66 2.79 -13.61
N LEU A 301 51.42 2.65 -14.05
CA LEU A 301 51.05 2.53 -15.46
C LEU A 301 50.44 3.84 -15.94
N VAL A 302 50.56 4.12 -17.23
CA VAL A 302 49.85 5.25 -17.84
C VAL A 302 48.83 4.70 -18.82
N VAL A 303 47.55 4.97 -18.53
CA VAL A 303 46.45 4.63 -19.44
C VAL A 303 45.99 5.90 -20.12
N TYR A 304 45.89 5.88 -21.44
CA TYR A 304 45.39 7.01 -22.23
C TYR A 304 43.93 6.75 -22.57
N GLY A 305 43.06 7.68 -22.20
CA GLY A 305 41.62 7.58 -22.43
C GLY A 305 41.08 8.80 -23.15
N ARG A 306 40.25 8.59 -24.18
CA ARG A 306 39.47 9.64 -24.81
C ARG A 306 38.22 9.93 -23.98
N VAL A 307 37.98 11.19 -23.62
CA VAL A 307 36.78 11.59 -22.86
C VAL A 307 35.54 11.43 -23.72
N GLN A 308 34.58 10.67 -23.20
CA GLN A 308 33.33 10.35 -23.88
C GLN A 308 32.16 11.09 -23.23
N GLU A 309 32.16 11.14 -21.90
CA GLU A 309 31.16 11.85 -21.12
C GLU A 309 31.79 12.31 -19.79
N THR A 310 31.44 13.50 -19.33
CA THR A 310 31.79 13.99 -17.99
C THR A 310 30.61 13.85 -17.03
N ARG A 311 30.84 13.97 -15.71
CA ARG A 311 29.74 13.97 -14.74
C ARG A 311 28.73 15.10 -14.99
N TYR A 312 29.23 16.29 -15.29
CA TYR A 312 28.35 17.44 -15.52
C TYR A 312 27.49 17.25 -16.78
N ASP A 313 28.07 16.71 -17.86
CA ASP A 313 27.32 16.37 -19.08
C ASP A 313 26.23 15.32 -18.78
N HIS A 314 26.59 14.28 -18.01
CA HIS A 314 25.66 13.23 -17.61
C HIS A 314 24.48 13.78 -16.82
N PHE A 315 24.73 14.64 -15.82
CA PHE A 315 23.67 15.30 -15.07
C PHE A 315 22.82 16.23 -15.93
N THR A 316 23.43 16.95 -16.87
CA THR A 316 22.71 17.80 -17.81
C THR A 316 21.77 16.98 -18.70
N GLY A 317 22.22 15.83 -19.20
CA GLY A 317 21.39 14.89 -19.95
C GLY A 317 20.23 14.33 -19.13
N LEU A 318 20.46 13.98 -17.86
CA LEU A 318 19.40 13.54 -16.94
C LEU A 318 18.40 14.67 -16.64
N TYR A 319 18.87 15.90 -16.44
CA TYR A 319 18.01 17.07 -16.24
C TYR A 319 17.13 17.39 -17.45
N GLN A 320 17.64 17.23 -18.67
CA GLN A 320 16.84 17.39 -19.88
C GLN A 320 15.67 16.40 -19.94
N GLN A 321 15.81 15.19 -19.37
CA GLN A 321 14.71 14.22 -19.26
C GLN A 321 13.64 14.65 -18.23
N LEU A 322 13.97 15.54 -17.29
CA LEU A 322 13.04 16.13 -16.32
C LEU A 322 12.33 17.39 -16.85
N SER A 323 12.73 17.90 -18.03
CA SER A 323 12.34 19.22 -18.52
C SER A 323 10.83 19.42 -18.70
N SER A 324 10.06 18.37 -18.95
CA SER A 324 8.58 18.46 -19.01
C SER A 324 7.97 18.94 -17.69
N VAL A 325 8.58 18.59 -16.56
CA VAL A 325 8.13 19.04 -15.23
C VAL A 325 8.60 20.45 -14.96
N ALA A 326 9.85 20.79 -15.32
CA ALA A 326 10.37 22.15 -15.22
C ALA A 326 9.54 23.15 -16.07
N GLN A 327 9.05 22.74 -17.25
CA GLN A 327 8.20 23.53 -18.15
C GLN A 327 6.81 23.84 -17.59
N THR A 328 6.37 23.16 -16.52
CA THR A 328 5.08 23.45 -15.86
C THR A 328 5.08 24.83 -15.20
N TYR A 329 6.25 25.38 -14.90
CA TYR A 329 6.40 26.71 -14.31
C TYR A 329 6.62 27.77 -15.39
N PRO A 330 5.99 28.96 -15.32
CA PRO A 330 6.01 29.99 -16.38
C PRO A 330 7.40 30.39 -16.89
N ASP A 331 8.42 30.27 -16.03
CA ASP A 331 9.81 30.62 -16.34
C ASP A 331 10.75 29.40 -16.43
N GLY A 332 10.20 28.19 -16.39
CA GLY A 332 10.99 26.95 -16.35
C GLY A 332 11.74 26.70 -15.04
N ARG A 333 11.43 27.46 -13.98
CA ARG A 333 12.17 27.47 -12.70
C ARG A 333 11.28 27.14 -11.52
N LEU A 334 11.77 26.26 -10.66
CA LEU A 334 11.13 25.93 -9.39
C LEU A 334 11.20 27.12 -8.44
N ARG A 335 10.10 27.42 -7.76
CA ARG A 335 9.98 28.50 -6.79
C ARG A 335 9.51 27.96 -5.46
N TYR A 336 10.09 28.48 -4.38
CA TYR A 336 9.56 28.34 -3.04
C TYR A 336 9.29 29.76 -2.50
N ALA A 337 8.02 30.04 -2.17
CA ALA A 337 7.54 31.40 -1.90
C ALA A 337 7.93 32.35 -3.04
N SER A 338 8.63 33.45 -2.74
CA SER A 338 9.15 34.40 -3.73
C SER A 338 10.58 34.08 -4.21
N ARG A 339 11.22 33.03 -3.68
CA ARG A 339 12.62 32.68 -4.01
C ARG A 339 12.68 31.62 -5.11
N LEU A 340 13.65 31.79 -6.01
CA LEU A 340 13.98 30.80 -7.03
C LEU A 340 14.88 29.73 -6.41
N LEU A 341 14.55 28.46 -6.63
CA LEU A 341 15.45 27.38 -6.26
C LEU A 341 16.63 27.34 -7.24
N ALA A 342 17.84 27.24 -6.70
CA ALA A 342 19.07 27.09 -7.46
C ALA A 342 19.09 25.75 -8.21
N ASN A 343 19.69 25.74 -9.41
CA ASN A 343 19.98 24.50 -10.11
C ASN A 343 21.10 23.74 -9.36
N PRO A 344 20.83 22.56 -8.78
CA PRO A 344 21.80 21.85 -7.96
C PRO A 344 22.98 21.37 -8.79
N ILE A 345 22.80 21.11 -10.09
CA ILE A 345 23.87 20.66 -11.01
C ILE A 345 24.90 21.77 -11.22
N GLN A 346 24.48 23.04 -11.22
CA GLN A 346 25.41 24.17 -11.38
C GLN A 346 26.18 24.48 -10.10
N ARG A 347 25.61 24.14 -8.93
CA ARG A 347 26.19 24.50 -7.63
C ARG A 347 26.96 23.37 -6.95
N TYR A 348 26.68 22.09 -7.24
CA TYR A 348 27.19 20.99 -6.43
C TYR A 348 28.70 20.97 -6.34
N HIS A 349 29.43 21.19 -7.44
CA HIS A 349 30.88 21.16 -7.40
C HIS A 349 31.39 22.22 -6.42
N THR A 350 30.95 23.47 -6.56
CA THR A 350 31.37 24.58 -5.69
C THR A 350 31.04 24.36 -4.22
N LEU A 351 29.90 23.72 -3.92
CA LEU A 351 29.43 23.49 -2.55
C LEU A 351 30.09 22.25 -1.91
N LEU A 352 30.29 21.18 -2.68
CA LEU A 352 30.81 19.90 -2.19
C LEU A 352 32.34 19.80 -2.26
N SER A 353 33.03 20.55 -3.12
CA SER A 353 34.50 20.55 -3.20
C SER A 353 35.14 21.47 -2.16
N ARG A 354 34.38 22.39 -1.58
CA ARG A 354 34.86 23.32 -0.55
C ARG A 354 35.25 22.54 0.73
N PRO A 355 36.50 22.69 1.22
CA PRO A 355 36.90 22.10 2.49
C PRO A 355 36.08 22.66 3.66
N ARG A 356 35.57 21.77 4.51
CA ARG A 356 34.73 22.07 5.67
C ARG A 356 35.09 21.16 6.85
N ALA A 357 34.75 21.60 8.05
CA ALA A 357 34.83 20.78 9.24
C ALA A 357 33.63 19.81 9.28
N LEU A 358 33.86 18.52 9.02
CA LEU A 358 32.79 17.52 8.88
C LEU A 358 32.94 16.39 9.89
N HIS A 359 31.82 15.84 10.33
CA HIS A 359 31.77 14.66 11.19
C HIS A 359 31.82 13.37 10.36
N THR A 360 32.63 12.43 10.84
CA THR A 360 32.68 11.09 10.27
C THR A 360 32.47 10.02 11.33
N SER A 361 31.79 8.96 10.94
CA SER A 361 31.45 7.82 11.79
C SER A 361 31.53 6.52 10.98
N ILE A 362 31.26 5.40 11.63
CA ILE A 362 30.78 4.23 10.90
C ILE A 362 29.42 4.56 10.33
N ILE A 363 29.23 4.21 9.06
CA ILE A 363 27.96 4.27 8.34
C ILE A 363 27.64 2.88 7.81
N HIS A 364 26.37 2.61 7.61
CA HIS A 364 25.87 1.46 6.89
C HIS A 364 26.21 1.54 5.39
N GLY A 365 26.23 2.76 4.82
CA GLY A 365 26.61 3.00 3.42
C GLY A 365 25.51 2.63 2.40
N ASP A 366 24.52 1.84 2.82
CA ASP A 366 23.34 1.48 2.03
C ASP A 366 22.06 1.45 2.87
N MET A 367 21.87 2.41 3.78
CA MET A 367 20.67 2.49 4.61
C MET A 367 19.44 2.95 3.80
N ASN A 368 18.74 2.02 3.16
CA ASN A 368 17.48 2.27 2.46
C ASN A 368 16.28 1.68 3.23
N LEU A 369 15.05 2.02 2.81
CA LEU A 369 13.82 1.59 3.49
C LEU A 369 13.61 0.06 3.49
N SER A 370 14.27 -0.68 2.59
CA SER A 370 14.17 -2.15 2.52
C SER A 370 15.17 -2.84 3.43
N ASN A 371 16.22 -2.12 3.84
CA ASN A 371 17.27 -2.63 4.72
C ASN A 371 16.96 -2.42 6.21
N ILE A 372 15.79 -1.85 6.52
CA ILE A 372 15.24 -1.77 7.87
C ILE A 372 14.05 -2.72 7.95
N LEU A 373 14.12 -3.71 8.83
CA LEU A 373 13.03 -4.64 9.08
C LEU A 373 12.29 -4.24 10.35
N LEU A 374 10.97 -4.35 10.31
CA LEU A 374 10.06 -4.01 11.38
C LEU A 374 9.27 -5.23 11.83
N SER A 375 9.07 -5.34 13.14
CA SER A 375 8.15 -6.29 13.75
C SER A 375 7.43 -5.64 14.93
N ARG A 376 6.18 -6.05 15.13
CA ARG A 376 5.38 -5.68 16.29
C ARG A 376 5.64 -6.67 17.41
N SER A 377 5.80 -6.14 18.61
CA SER A 377 5.88 -6.91 19.84
C SER A 377 4.86 -6.33 20.81
N VAL A 378 4.01 -7.19 21.35
CA VAL A 378 3.09 -6.84 22.44
C VAL A 378 3.84 -7.13 23.72
N THR A 379 4.26 -6.09 24.44
CA THR A 379 5.10 -6.25 25.64
C THR A 379 4.31 -6.35 26.95
N ASP A 380 2.99 -6.07 26.90
CA ASP A 380 1.93 -6.39 27.86
C ASP A 380 0.59 -6.06 27.14
N THR A 381 -0.58 -6.56 27.60
CA THR A 381 -1.89 -6.62 26.88
C THR A 381 -2.44 -5.33 26.24
N THR A 382 -1.74 -4.19 26.31
CA THR A 382 -2.17 -2.90 25.77
C THR A 382 -1.11 -2.09 25.02
N THR A 383 0.19 -2.41 25.10
CA THR A 383 1.23 -1.57 24.46
C THR A 383 1.88 -2.29 23.28
N LEU A 384 1.62 -1.76 22.07
CA LEU A 384 2.30 -2.16 20.85
C LEU A 384 3.68 -1.51 20.81
N GLN A 385 4.75 -2.29 20.95
CA GLN A 385 6.11 -1.82 20.73
C GLN A 385 6.59 -2.27 19.36
N MET A 386 7.13 -1.36 18.56
CA MET A 386 7.73 -1.70 17.27
C MET A 386 9.23 -1.77 17.38
N ARG A 387 9.77 -2.89 16.91
CA ARG A 387 11.20 -3.17 16.86
C ARG A 387 11.68 -3.00 15.44
N ALA A 388 12.83 -2.35 15.30
CA ALA A 388 13.48 -2.12 14.03
C ALA A 388 14.88 -2.73 14.03
N TRP A 389 15.25 -3.33 12.92
CA TRP A 389 16.54 -3.97 12.74
C TRP A 389 17.16 -3.66 11.39
N LEU A 390 18.48 -3.78 11.31
CA LEU A 390 19.24 -3.58 10.07
C LEU A 390 19.70 -4.91 9.47
N ILE A 391 19.79 -4.91 8.15
CA ILE A 391 20.40 -5.94 7.30
C ILE A 391 21.25 -5.27 6.23
N ASP A 392 21.94 -6.06 5.41
CA ASP A 392 22.74 -5.55 4.29
C ASP A 392 24.00 -4.79 4.70
N PHE A 393 24.93 -5.50 5.33
CA PHE A 393 26.15 -4.86 5.84
C PHE A 393 27.30 -4.84 4.83
N GLU A 394 27.04 -5.12 3.55
CA GLU A 394 28.06 -5.14 2.49
C GLU A 394 28.73 -3.78 2.32
N LYS A 395 27.99 -2.69 2.48
CA LYS A 395 28.51 -1.33 2.32
C LYS A 395 28.92 -0.67 3.64
N THR A 396 28.78 -1.36 4.77
CA THR A 396 29.13 -0.81 6.09
C THR A 396 30.61 -0.49 6.16
N GLU A 397 30.95 0.76 6.46
CA GLU A 397 32.34 1.20 6.51
C GLU A 397 32.56 2.33 7.52
N PRO A 398 33.78 2.41 8.11
CA PRO A 398 34.17 3.53 8.94
C PRO A 398 34.55 4.75 8.11
N GLY A 399 34.43 5.93 8.70
CA GLY A 399 34.89 7.17 8.08
C GLY A 399 33.96 7.69 7.00
N GLY A 400 32.70 7.26 7.01
CA GLY A 400 31.65 7.87 6.21
C GLY A 400 31.19 9.18 6.83
N HIS A 401 30.59 10.06 6.02
CA HIS A 401 29.98 11.30 6.50
C HIS A 401 28.82 10.94 7.44
N THR A 402 28.83 11.44 8.68
CA THR A 402 27.91 10.93 9.73
C THR A 402 26.43 11.06 9.37
N VAL A 403 26.05 12.06 8.56
CA VAL A 403 24.66 12.24 8.11
C VAL A 403 24.25 11.34 6.95
N PHE A 404 25.18 10.60 6.34
CA PHE A 404 24.98 9.90 5.06
C PHE A 404 23.79 8.94 5.09
N ASP A 405 23.72 8.08 6.09
CA ASP A 405 22.67 7.07 6.21
C ASP A 405 21.28 7.70 6.41
N ALA A 406 21.18 8.74 7.23
CA ALA A 406 19.92 9.44 7.49
C ALA A 406 19.41 10.17 6.25
N VAL A 407 20.32 10.86 5.55
CA VAL A 407 20.03 11.55 4.27
C VAL A 407 19.60 10.55 3.20
N LYS A 408 20.27 9.40 3.14
CA LYS A 408 19.91 8.33 2.21
C LYS A 408 18.51 7.81 2.50
N LEU A 409 18.19 7.53 3.77
CA LEU A 409 16.87 7.07 4.19
C LEU A 409 15.77 8.10 3.91
N GLU A 410 16.03 9.38 4.16
CA GLU A 410 15.15 10.49 3.80
C GLU A 410 14.92 10.56 2.28
N THR A 411 15.98 10.41 1.48
CA THR A 411 15.88 10.42 0.02
C THR A 411 15.08 9.22 -0.50
N GLU A 412 15.27 8.03 0.07
CA GLU A 412 14.50 6.84 -0.29
C GLU A 412 13.00 7.01 0.00
N TYR A 413 12.65 7.60 1.14
CA TYR A 413 11.27 7.95 1.46
C TYR A 413 10.67 8.96 0.46
N LYS A 414 11.45 9.99 0.14
CA LYS A 414 11.09 11.01 -0.85
C LYS A 414 10.91 10.46 -2.27
N LEU A 415 11.64 9.40 -2.64
CA LEU A 415 11.58 8.80 -3.98
C LEU A 415 10.52 7.71 -4.10
N HIS A 416 10.32 6.90 -3.06
CA HIS A 416 9.54 5.67 -3.16
C HIS A 416 8.20 5.71 -2.43
N ILE A 417 8.00 6.66 -1.50
CA ILE A 417 6.75 6.79 -0.75
C ILE A 417 6.02 8.09 -1.11
N LEU A 418 6.68 9.24 -1.02
CA LEU A 418 6.03 10.54 -1.22
C LEU A 418 5.39 10.75 -2.59
N PRO A 419 5.97 10.32 -3.73
CA PRO A 419 5.38 10.55 -5.04
C PRO A 419 4.04 9.85 -5.24
N HIS A 420 3.73 8.87 -4.38
CA HIS A 420 2.45 8.17 -4.35
C HIS A 420 1.47 8.80 -3.33
N LYS A 421 1.97 9.40 -2.25
CA LYS A 421 1.14 10.03 -1.21
C LYS A 421 0.75 11.48 -1.53
N LEU A 422 1.66 12.27 -2.11
CA LEU A 422 1.43 13.67 -2.45
C LEU A 422 0.67 13.82 -3.76
N HIS A 423 -0.12 14.89 -3.88
CA HIS A 423 -0.95 15.19 -5.05
C HIS A 423 -0.23 15.96 -6.13
N SER A 424 0.80 16.74 -5.78
CA SER A 424 1.48 17.62 -6.72
C SER A 424 2.96 17.84 -6.39
N VAL A 425 3.68 18.43 -7.35
CA VAL A 425 5.04 18.92 -7.16
C VAL A 425 5.08 20.08 -6.15
N ASP A 426 4.07 20.94 -6.14
CA ASP A 426 4.01 22.09 -5.23
C ASP A 426 3.89 21.66 -3.76
N GLU A 427 3.13 20.59 -3.48
CA GLU A 427 3.08 19.99 -2.14
C GLU A 427 4.44 19.44 -1.69
N PHE A 428 5.21 18.88 -2.63
CA PHE A 428 6.56 18.41 -2.35
C PHE A 428 7.49 19.57 -2.00
N ILE A 429 7.44 20.67 -2.78
CA ILE A 429 8.22 21.89 -2.52
C ILE A 429 7.81 22.50 -1.17
N LEU A 430 6.51 22.56 -0.89
CA LEU A 430 5.97 23.06 0.38
C LEU A 430 6.45 22.20 1.56
N LEU A 431 6.54 20.88 1.41
CA LEU A 431 7.08 20.00 2.45
C LEU A 431 8.56 20.30 2.72
N GLU A 432 9.40 20.49 1.70
CA GLU A 432 10.81 20.88 1.88
C GLU A 432 10.93 22.24 2.59
N GLN A 433 10.05 23.18 2.21
CA GLN A 433 9.90 24.45 2.89
C GLN A 433 9.61 24.25 4.37
N ILE A 434 8.61 23.45 4.71
CA ILE A 434 8.16 23.28 6.11
C ILE A 434 9.29 22.66 6.93
N LEU A 435 10.02 21.69 6.36
CA LEU A 435 11.18 21.08 7.02
C LEU A 435 12.33 22.06 7.21
N HIS A 436 12.51 23.03 6.32
CA HIS A 436 13.49 24.10 6.50
C HIS A 436 13.02 25.15 7.50
N GLN A 437 11.76 25.58 7.43
CA GLN A 437 11.13 26.48 8.42
C GLN A 437 11.19 25.89 9.83
N ALA A 438 11.08 24.57 9.96
CA ALA A 438 11.24 23.89 11.24
C ALA A 438 12.62 24.07 11.90
N LEU A 439 13.65 24.52 11.16
CA LEU A 439 14.93 24.93 11.73
C LEU A 439 14.95 26.41 12.10
N ILE A 440 14.43 27.29 11.25
CA ILE A 440 14.62 28.74 11.34
C ILE A 440 13.48 29.48 12.06
N ALA A 441 12.25 28.97 11.98
CA ALA A 441 11.01 29.56 12.52
C ALA A 441 10.03 28.42 12.92
N PRO A 442 10.39 27.58 13.90
CA PRO A 442 9.64 26.37 14.24
C PRO A 442 8.18 26.65 14.66
N GLU A 443 7.89 27.82 15.25
CA GLU A 443 6.56 28.23 15.66
C GLU A 443 5.57 28.38 14.49
N GLU A 444 6.03 28.68 13.28
CA GLU A 444 5.18 28.84 12.09
C GLU A 444 4.71 27.49 11.51
N VAL A 445 5.46 26.42 11.78
CA VAL A 445 5.24 25.09 11.17
C VAL A 445 3.86 24.53 11.48
N ALA A 446 3.38 24.70 12.72
CA ALA A 446 2.08 24.20 13.14
C ALA A 446 0.95 24.80 12.30
N ALA A 447 0.98 26.13 12.10
CA ALA A 447 -0.03 26.84 11.33
C ALA A 447 -0.04 26.40 9.86
N VAL A 448 1.13 26.18 9.25
CA VAL A 448 1.21 25.69 7.87
C VAL A 448 0.68 24.25 7.77
N LEU A 449 1.00 23.38 8.71
CA LEU A 449 0.53 21.98 8.73
C LEU A 449 -0.94 21.84 9.11
N GLU A 450 -1.54 22.80 9.81
CA GLU A 450 -2.99 22.92 9.99
C GLU A 450 -3.70 23.22 8.68
N GLN A 451 -3.11 24.10 7.86
CA GLN A 451 -3.61 24.34 6.52
C GLN A 451 -3.37 23.11 5.64
N HIS A 452 -2.24 22.41 5.76
CA HIS A 452 -1.89 21.28 4.88
C HIS A 452 -1.83 19.95 5.65
N PRO A 453 -2.98 19.34 6.03
CA PRO A 453 -3.01 18.14 6.87
C PRO A 453 -2.32 16.94 6.22
N ASP A 454 -2.37 16.80 4.89
CA ASP A 454 -1.71 15.70 4.16
C ASP A 454 -0.19 15.71 4.28
N LEU A 455 0.40 16.87 4.60
CA LEU A 455 1.83 17.01 4.80
C LEU A 455 2.28 16.61 6.19
N ARG A 456 1.36 16.39 7.14
CA ARG A 456 1.70 16.08 8.55
C ARG A 456 2.46 14.78 8.68
N ASP A 457 1.97 13.69 8.11
CA ASP A 457 2.64 12.39 8.22
C ASP A 457 4.02 12.40 7.52
N PRO A 458 4.14 12.87 6.26
CA PRO A 458 5.43 13.13 5.63
C PRO A 458 6.37 13.98 6.49
N TYR A 459 5.88 15.09 7.01
CA TYR A 459 6.63 15.97 7.90
C TYR A 459 7.08 15.23 9.16
N HIS A 460 6.18 14.50 9.83
CA HIS A 460 6.51 13.80 11.07
C HIS A 460 7.62 12.78 10.87
N PHE A 461 7.60 12.01 9.79
CA PHE A 461 8.67 11.05 9.49
C PHE A 461 9.99 11.76 9.24
N LEU A 462 10.01 12.70 8.29
CA LEU A 462 11.22 13.40 7.88
C LEU A 462 11.80 14.28 9.00
N ALA A 463 10.96 15.02 9.70
CA ALA A 463 11.34 15.79 10.87
C ALA A 463 11.88 14.89 11.99
N THR A 464 11.40 13.66 12.12
CA THR A 464 11.97 12.69 13.08
C THR A 464 13.38 12.27 12.67
N LEU A 465 13.62 11.94 11.40
CA LEU A 465 14.98 11.64 10.90
C LEU A 465 15.95 12.81 11.14
N ARG A 466 15.53 14.03 10.81
CA ARG A 466 16.35 15.23 11.00
C ARG A 466 16.57 15.53 12.48
N ARG A 467 15.56 15.39 13.34
CA ARG A 467 15.67 15.59 14.79
C ARG A 467 16.62 14.59 15.44
N ILE A 468 16.56 13.32 15.04
CA ILE A 468 17.50 12.28 15.52
C ILE A 468 18.93 12.75 15.33
N VAL A 469 19.29 13.19 14.11
CA VAL A 469 20.66 13.53 13.73
C VAL A 469 21.10 14.90 14.25
N LEU A 470 20.24 15.90 14.18
CA LEU A 470 20.58 17.30 14.46
C LEU A 470 20.35 17.70 15.93
N CYS A 471 19.41 17.05 16.63
CA CYS A 471 19.02 17.43 17.99
C CYS A 471 19.36 16.35 19.03
N ASP A 472 19.10 15.08 18.72
CA ASP A 472 19.06 14.02 19.75
C ASP A 472 20.39 13.27 19.94
N LEU A 473 21.34 13.42 19.00
CA LEU A 473 22.71 12.93 19.15
C LEU A 473 23.47 13.75 20.21
N LEU A 474 24.37 13.06 20.92
CA LEU A 474 25.29 13.70 21.86
C LEU A 474 26.31 14.59 21.14
N VAL A 475 26.71 14.19 19.93
CA VAL A 475 27.55 15.00 19.05
C VAL A 475 26.65 15.96 18.28
N ARG A 476 26.90 17.27 18.43
CA ARG A 476 26.14 18.30 17.72
C ARG A 476 26.60 18.38 16.26
N ILE A 477 25.78 17.86 15.36
CA ILE A 477 26.02 17.95 13.93
C ILE A 477 25.39 19.25 13.40
N PRO A 478 26.17 20.16 12.78
CA PRO A 478 25.64 21.37 12.17
C PRO A 478 24.63 21.06 11.05
N PRO A 479 23.54 21.84 10.90
CA PRO A 479 22.59 21.68 9.79
C PRO A 479 23.24 21.65 8.41
N VAL A 480 24.33 22.41 8.22
CA VAL A 480 25.06 22.47 6.95
C VAL A 480 25.59 21.13 6.49
N GLU A 481 26.02 20.26 7.40
CA GLU A 481 26.45 18.91 7.05
C GLU A 481 25.28 18.10 6.46
N TYR A 482 24.10 18.20 7.07
CA TYR A 482 22.90 17.51 6.61
C TYR A 482 22.45 17.98 5.21
N TYR A 483 22.44 19.30 4.98
CA TYR A 483 22.08 19.88 3.69
C TYR A 483 23.09 19.56 2.59
N LEU A 484 24.40 19.55 2.90
CA LEU A 484 25.42 19.06 1.97
C LEU A 484 25.17 17.59 1.61
N GLY A 485 24.71 16.79 2.57
CA GLY A 485 24.30 15.42 2.30
C GLY A 485 23.09 15.32 1.39
N LEU A 486 22.02 16.07 1.66
CA LEU A 486 20.83 16.10 0.80
C LEU A 486 21.18 16.48 -0.65
N LEU A 487 22.08 17.45 -0.83
CA LEU A 487 22.61 17.81 -2.14
C LEU A 487 23.38 16.65 -2.79
N GLY A 488 24.36 16.08 -2.08
CA GLY A 488 25.21 15.02 -2.61
C GLY A 488 24.45 13.74 -2.97
N TYR A 489 23.61 13.25 -2.07
CA TYR A 489 22.84 12.03 -2.30
C TYR A 489 21.63 12.24 -3.22
N GLY A 490 20.96 13.41 -3.14
CA GLY A 490 19.89 13.77 -4.06
C GLY A 490 20.35 13.77 -5.52
N LEU A 491 21.53 14.33 -5.80
CA LEU A 491 22.14 14.24 -7.14
C LEU A 491 22.56 12.81 -7.49
N ALA A 492 23.15 12.08 -6.55
CA ALA A 492 23.51 10.68 -6.79
C ALA A 492 22.30 9.82 -7.20
N ALA A 493 21.12 10.12 -6.65
CA ALA A 493 19.90 9.40 -6.97
C ALA A 493 19.43 9.59 -8.41
N LEU A 494 19.76 10.73 -9.05
CA LEU A 494 19.34 11.01 -10.43
C LEU A 494 19.86 10.00 -11.45
N LYS A 495 20.93 9.23 -11.15
CA LYS A 495 21.46 8.21 -12.07
C LYS A 495 20.62 6.93 -12.14
N TYR A 496 19.68 6.75 -11.21
CA TYR A 496 18.91 5.52 -11.10
C TYR A 496 17.83 5.46 -12.20
N ARG A 497 18.03 4.56 -13.18
CA ARG A 497 17.16 4.43 -14.36
C ARG A 497 15.70 4.12 -14.04
N ASN A 498 15.44 3.38 -12.96
CA ASN A 498 14.08 3.07 -12.50
C ASN A 498 13.30 4.31 -12.03
N LEU A 499 13.96 5.43 -11.74
CA LEU A 499 13.26 6.66 -11.35
C LEU A 499 12.62 7.38 -12.55
N TYR A 500 13.04 7.08 -13.77
CA TYR A 500 12.49 7.65 -15.01
C TYR A 500 11.44 6.73 -15.64
N ASN A 501 11.53 5.43 -15.38
CA ASN A 501 10.64 4.42 -15.94
C ASN A 501 9.48 4.13 -14.97
N ALA A 502 8.26 3.95 -15.48
CA ALA A 502 7.06 3.74 -14.65
C ALA A 502 6.99 2.37 -13.94
N LYS A 503 8.04 1.54 -13.99
CA LYS A 503 8.11 0.28 -13.25
C LYS A 503 8.39 0.57 -11.78
N SER A 504 7.35 0.96 -11.06
CA SER A 504 7.36 1.01 -9.59
C SER A 504 7.24 -0.42 -9.04
N TRP A 505 7.74 -0.61 -7.83
CA TRP A 505 7.45 -1.81 -7.03
C TRP A 505 5.99 -1.84 -6.57
N LEU A 506 5.28 -0.71 -6.68
CA LEU A 506 3.84 -0.56 -6.46
C LEU A 506 3.07 -0.72 -7.77
N SER A 507 1.89 -1.34 -7.69
CA SER A 507 0.89 -1.35 -8.78
C SER A 507 0.34 0.06 -9.04
N GLU A 508 0.28 0.90 -8.01
CA GLU A 508 -0.20 2.27 -8.14
C GLU A 508 0.77 3.17 -8.91
N SER A 509 0.22 3.88 -9.88
CA SER A 509 0.93 4.91 -10.63
C SER A 509 1.29 6.09 -9.72
N PRO A 510 2.57 6.51 -9.62
CA PRO A 510 2.92 7.70 -8.83
C PRO A 510 2.24 8.93 -9.42
N ARG A 511 1.79 9.84 -8.54
CA ARG A 511 1.12 11.11 -8.88
C ARG A 511 2.13 12.18 -9.28
N VAL A 512 3.32 12.13 -8.70
CA VAL A 512 4.47 12.95 -9.11
C VAL A 512 5.37 12.10 -10.01
N ARG A 513 5.51 12.49 -11.28
CA ARG A 513 6.31 11.77 -12.30
C ARG A 513 7.25 12.71 -13.05
N PRO A 514 8.43 12.23 -13.48
CA PRO A 514 9.06 10.97 -13.03
C PRO A 514 9.47 11.03 -11.55
N LEU A 515 9.74 9.89 -10.91
CA LEU A 515 10.14 9.84 -9.49
C LEU A 515 11.43 10.65 -9.23
N ALA A 516 12.31 10.73 -10.24
CA ALA A 516 13.55 11.50 -10.20
C ALA A 516 13.34 13.00 -9.91
N VAL A 517 12.15 13.54 -10.16
CA VAL A 517 11.79 14.94 -9.81
C VAL A 517 11.94 15.20 -8.32
N ALA A 518 11.55 14.24 -7.47
CA ALA A 518 11.65 14.40 -6.01
C ALA A 518 13.11 14.56 -5.54
N ALA A 519 14.03 13.77 -6.11
CA ALA A 519 15.46 13.92 -5.84
C ALA A 519 16.01 15.27 -6.34
N TYR A 520 15.60 15.70 -7.54
CA TYR A 520 16.01 16.98 -8.09
C TYR A 520 15.53 18.16 -7.23
N ILE A 521 14.27 18.16 -6.79
CA ILE A 521 13.71 19.20 -5.91
C ILE A 521 14.45 19.24 -4.57
N SER A 522 14.64 18.09 -3.93
CA SER A 522 15.35 18.00 -2.65
C SER A 522 16.79 18.52 -2.77
N ALA A 523 17.49 18.20 -3.86
CA ALA A 523 18.84 18.71 -4.12
C ALA A 523 18.84 20.22 -4.43
N SER A 524 17.87 20.70 -5.20
CA SER A 524 17.71 22.14 -5.54
C SER A 524 17.44 22.98 -4.30
N PHE A 525 16.57 22.49 -3.42
CA PHE A 525 16.27 23.12 -2.15
C PHE A 525 17.53 23.16 -1.27
N ALA A 526 18.23 22.04 -1.13
CA ALA A 526 19.46 21.97 -0.36
C ALA A 526 20.53 22.94 -0.89
N ALA A 527 20.76 22.95 -2.21
CA ALA A 527 21.68 23.87 -2.87
C ALA A 527 21.32 25.34 -2.68
N SER A 528 20.04 25.67 -2.49
CA SER A 528 19.56 27.03 -2.24
C SER A 528 19.74 27.45 -0.79
N ALA A 529 19.53 26.52 0.14
CA ALA A 529 19.49 26.80 1.57
C ALA A 529 20.86 26.74 2.25
N ILE A 530 21.87 26.08 1.68
CA ILE A 530 23.19 25.86 2.35
C ILE A 530 23.82 27.15 2.90
N ASP A 531 23.78 28.25 2.15
CA ASP A 531 24.39 29.50 2.60
C ASP A 531 23.58 30.17 3.73
N GLU A 532 22.25 29.99 3.75
CA GLU A 532 21.33 30.54 4.77
C GLU A 532 21.41 29.76 6.09
N ILE A 533 21.59 28.45 6.00
CA ILE A 533 21.71 27.58 7.18
C ILE A 533 23.13 27.52 7.75
N GLU A 534 24.11 28.12 7.08
CA GLU A 534 25.48 28.24 7.57
C GLU A 534 25.50 29.19 8.79
N GLY A 535 25.63 28.63 9.99
CA GLY A 535 25.59 29.37 11.25
C GLY A 535 24.24 29.33 11.98
N VAL A 536 23.24 28.60 11.47
CA VAL A 536 21.99 28.36 12.20
C VAL A 536 22.23 27.37 13.33
N ASP A 537 21.89 27.79 14.55
CA ASP A 537 21.93 26.94 15.74
C ASP A 537 20.63 26.12 15.86
N VAL A 538 20.80 24.81 16.02
CA VAL A 538 19.68 23.89 16.27
C VAL A 538 19.29 23.97 17.73
N THR A 539 17.99 24.12 18.01
CA THR A 539 17.45 24.20 19.36
C THR A 539 16.50 23.04 19.63
N SER A 540 16.05 22.89 20.89
CA SER A 540 15.05 21.87 21.25
C SER A 540 13.67 22.13 20.66
N SER A 541 13.39 23.36 20.20
CA SER A 541 12.15 23.69 19.49
C SER A 541 12.23 23.40 17.99
N SER A 542 13.43 23.20 17.43
CA SER A 542 13.59 22.81 16.03
C SER A 542 12.88 21.47 15.76
N TYR A 543 12.20 21.37 14.62
CA TYR A 543 11.36 20.23 14.27
C TYR A 543 10.28 19.91 15.31
N PRO A 544 9.34 20.84 15.58
CA PRO A 544 8.32 20.66 16.59
C PRO A 544 7.48 19.40 16.32
N ARG A 545 7.14 18.69 17.40
CA ARG A 545 6.18 17.59 17.36
C ARG A 545 4.78 18.19 17.38
N ILE A 546 4.09 18.15 16.24
CA ILE A 546 2.70 18.62 16.15
C ILE A 546 1.79 17.63 16.87
N THR A 547 1.25 18.04 18.02
CA THR A 547 0.28 17.27 18.79
C THR A 547 -1.12 17.76 18.45
N GLY A 548 -1.74 17.16 17.43
CA GLY A 548 -3.13 17.42 17.07
C GLY A 548 -3.78 16.15 16.55
N ASN A 549 -4.80 15.65 17.28
CA ASN A 549 -5.63 14.54 16.84
C ASN A 549 -6.58 15.00 15.72
N LEU A 550 -6.03 15.37 14.56
CA LEU A 550 -6.77 15.33 13.31
C LEU A 550 -6.41 14.01 12.65
N GLN A 551 -6.72 12.89 13.32
CA GLN A 551 -6.80 11.65 12.57
C GLN A 551 -7.97 11.83 11.60
N PRO A 552 -7.77 11.59 10.29
CA PRO A 552 -8.88 11.63 9.36
C PRO A 552 -10.00 10.73 9.91
N THR A 553 -11.22 11.26 9.93
CA THR A 553 -12.40 10.58 10.45
C THR A 553 -12.63 9.28 9.69
N PHE A 554 -12.23 9.25 8.41
CA PHE A 554 -12.31 8.09 7.54
C PHE A 554 -10.95 7.42 7.36
N LYS A 555 -10.85 6.17 7.81
CA LYS A 555 -9.76 5.27 7.38
C LYS A 555 -9.96 4.96 5.90
N LEU A 556 -8.90 5.09 5.09
CA LEU A 556 -8.90 4.57 3.73
C LEU A 556 -9.02 3.04 3.77
N PRO A 557 -10.09 2.45 3.22
CA PRO A 557 -10.14 1.02 2.99
C PRO A 557 -9.14 0.63 1.90
N ASP A 558 -8.59 -0.57 2.02
CA ASP A 558 -7.83 -1.21 0.95
C ASP A 558 -8.79 -1.64 -0.16
N LEU A 559 -8.62 -1.06 -1.34
CA LEU A 559 -9.54 -1.21 -2.47
C LEU A 559 -8.84 -1.90 -3.63
N VAL A 560 -9.19 -3.16 -3.87
CA VAL A 560 -8.69 -3.94 -5.00
C VAL A 560 -9.75 -4.03 -6.10
N GLY A 561 -9.38 -3.72 -7.34
CA GLY A 561 -10.27 -3.86 -8.51
C GLY A 561 -11.39 -2.81 -8.56
N ARG A 562 -11.13 -1.63 -7.98
CA ARG A 562 -12.10 -0.53 -7.82
C ARG A 562 -11.60 0.80 -8.36
N GLU A 563 -10.45 0.80 -8.99
CA GLU A 563 -9.76 1.97 -9.53
C GLU A 563 -10.62 2.68 -10.58
N HIS A 564 -11.29 1.91 -11.44
CA HIS A 564 -12.19 2.46 -12.46
C HIS A 564 -13.41 3.14 -11.83
N VAL A 565 -14.05 2.50 -10.85
CA VAL A 565 -15.22 3.03 -10.13
C VAL A 565 -14.87 4.31 -9.38
N LEU A 566 -13.73 4.32 -8.67
CA LEU A 566 -13.23 5.51 -8.00
C LEU A 566 -12.88 6.63 -8.98
N SER A 567 -12.27 6.30 -10.13
CA SER A 567 -11.95 7.28 -11.16
C SER A 567 -13.21 7.95 -11.70
N GLN A 568 -14.26 7.18 -11.99
CA GLN A 568 -15.55 7.72 -12.39
C GLN A 568 -16.17 8.60 -11.30
N ALA A 569 -16.08 8.19 -10.04
CA ALA A 569 -16.59 8.97 -8.92
C ALA A 569 -15.87 10.31 -8.75
N ARG A 570 -14.55 10.30 -8.85
CA ARG A 570 -13.72 11.52 -8.83
C ARG A 570 -14.07 12.43 -10.01
N GLN A 571 -14.23 11.87 -11.21
CA GLN A 571 -14.58 12.65 -12.39
C GLN A 571 -15.94 13.34 -12.22
N ARG A 572 -16.92 12.65 -11.65
CA ARG A 572 -18.27 13.20 -11.41
C ARG A 572 -18.27 14.28 -10.33
N LEU A 573 -17.56 14.07 -9.22
CA LEU A 573 -17.38 15.10 -8.20
C LEU A 573 -16.68 16.36 -8.74
N ARG A 574 -15.82 16.21 -9.75
CA ARG A 574 -15.18 17.36 -10.43
C ARG A 574 -16.13 18.05 -11.43
N SER A 575 -16.98 17.31 -12.14
CA SER A 575 -17.89 17.90 -13.12
C SER A 575 -19.15 18.48 -12.49
N THR A 576 -19.59 17.93 -11.36
CA THR A 576 -20.79 18.35 -10.63
C THR A 576 -20.47 18.35 -9.13
N PRO A 577 -20.23 19.51 -8.50
CA PRO A 577 -19.58 19.59 -7.20
C PRO A 577 -20.42 19.10 -6.01
N SER A 578 -21.71 18.86 -6.18
CA SER A 578 -22.62 18.73 -5.04
C SER A 578 -23.10 17.30 -4.72
N VAL A 579 -23.06 16.34 -5.64
CA VAL A 579 -23.73 15.04 -5.41
C VAL A 579 -23.04 13.88 -6.15
N VAL A 580 -22.83 12.78 -5.43
CA VAL A 580 -22.47 11.49 -6.01
C VAL A 580 -23.25 10.37 -5.33
N VAL A 581 -23.92 9.54 -6.13
CA VAL A 581 -24.62 8.35 -5.66
C VAL A 581 -23.79 7.12 -6.01
N VAL A 582 -23.43 6.33 -5.01
CA VAL A 582 -22.70 5.06 -5.14
C VAL A 582 -23.70 3.95 -4.83
N HIS A 583 -24.07 3.19 -5.85
CA HIS A 583 -25.08 2.14 -5.75
C HIS A 583 -24.55 0.76 -6.14
N GLY A 584 -25.18 -0.31 -5.68
CA GLY A 584 -24.81 -1.68 -6.00
C GLY A 584 -25.24 -2.66 -4.92
N PRO A 585 -25.22 -3.97 -5.16
CA PRO A 585 -25.79 -4.97 -4.26
C PRO A 585 -25.22 -4.92 -2.84
N PRO A 586 -25.98 -5.35 -1.81
CA PRO A 586 -25.48 -5.53 -0.46
C PRO A 586 -24.15 -6.29 -0.46
N GLY A 587 -23.12 -5.71 0.15
CA GLY A 587 -21.80 -6.34 0.23
C GLY A 587 -20.87 -6.12 -0.96
N SER A 588 -21.29 -5.39 -2.00
CA SER A 588 -20.47 -5.01 -3.18
C SER A 588 -19.24 -4.16 -2.87
N GLY A 589 -19.14 -3.58 -1.68
CA GLY A 589 -18.07 -2.65 -1.32
C GLY A 589 -18.40 -1.18 -1.59
N ARG A 590 -19.64 -0.83 -1.97
CA ARG A 590 -20.08 0.57 -2.14
C ARG A 590 -19.77 1.49 -0.94
N GLY A 591 -19.89 0.97 0.28
CA GLY A 591 -19.54 1.70 1.49
C GLY A 591 -18.05 2.01 1.58
N ALA A 592 -17.19 1.09 1.13
CA ALA A 592 -15.74 1.29 1.08
C ALA A 592 -15.37 2.34 0.03
N ILE A 593 -16.03 2.33 -1.14
CA ILE A 593 -15.86 3.38 -2.17
C ILE A 593 -16.23 4.75 -1.61
N ALA A 594 -17.39 4.86 -0.98
CA ALA A 594 -17.84 6.11 -0.38
C ALA A 594 -16.93 6.58 0.76
N GLN A 595 -16.44 5.66 1.60
CA GLN A 595 -15.44 5.99 2.63
C GLN A 595 -14.14 6.52 2.04
N THR A 596 -13.66 5.93 0.94
CA THR A 596 -12.49 6.44 0.22
C THR A 596 -12.73 7.83 -0.36
N LEU A 597 -13.90 8.04 -0.98
CA LEU A 597 -14.27 9.36 -1.51
C LEU A 597 -14.33 10.40 -0.38
N CYS A 598 -14.98 10.07 0.74
CA CYS A 598 -15.01 10.94 1.91
C CYS A 598 -13.58 11.19 2.43
N ALA A 599 -12.75 10.17 2.61
CA ALA A 599 -11.36 10.35 3.04
C ALA A 599 -10.58 11.28 2.10
N GLU A 600 -10.78 11.17 0.78
CA GLU A 600 -10.16 12.08 -0.21
C GLU A 600 -10.70 13.51 -0.12
N LEU A 601 -12.00 13.68 0.11
CA LEU A 601 -12.61 15.00 0.27
C LEU A 601 -12.20 15.64 1.60
N GLU A 602 -12.05 14.87 2.68
CA GLU A 602 -11.60 15.33 4.00
C GLU A 602 -10.22 15.99 3.88
N ARG A 603 -9.35 15.33 3.11
CA ARG A 603 -7.99 15.80 2.80
C ARG A 603 -7.99 17.10 2.01
N SER A 604 -8.96 17.31 1.14
CA SER A 604 -9.12 18.56 0.38
C SER A 604 -9.62 19.77 1.20
N ARG A 605 -9.54 19.71 2.53
CA ARG A 605 -10.01 20.73 3.50
C ARG A 605 -11.54 20.92 3.54
N THR A 606 -12.27 19.84 3.29
CA THR A 606 -13.72 19.81 3.46
C THR A 606 -14.04 19.30 4.86
N CYS A 607 -14.90 20.00 5.60
CA CYS A 607 -15.42 19.51 6.88
C CYS A 607 -16.31 18.31 6.61
N ILE A 608 -15.93 17.12 7.10
CA ILE A 608 -16.80 15.95 6.95
C ILE A 608 -17.62 15.77 8.20
N TRP A 609 -18.93 15.67 8.00
CA TRP A 609 -19.81 15.32 9.09
C TRP A 609 -19.85 13.81 9.27
N PRO A 610 -19.84 13.34 10.53
CA PRO A 610 -19.76 11.92 10.83
C PRO A 610 -20.85 11.15 10.10
N ARG A 611 -20.52 9.90 9.73
CA ARG A 611 -21.41 8.94 9.08
C ARG A 611 -22.78 8.97 9.76
N VAL A 612 -23.82 9.35 9.03
CA VAL A 612 -25.18 9.16 9.50
C VAL A 612 -25.35 7.65 9.74
N PRO A 613 -25.58 7.18 10.98
CA PRO A 613 -25.43 5.77 11.31
C PRO A 613 -26.27 4.88 10.40
N ALA A 614 -25.66 3.84 9.87
CA ALA A 614 -26.34 2.79 9.11
C ALA A 614 -27.29 1.92 9.98
N ALA A 615 -27.40 2.20 11.28
CA ALA A 615 -28.21 1.42 12.21
C ALA A 615 -29.70 1.77 12.07
N GLY A 616 -30.31 1.33 10.97
CA GLY A 616 -31.70 0.88 10.90
C GLY A 616 -32.85 1.90 10.81
N LEU A 617 -32.61 3.22 10.87
CA LEU A 617 -33.71 4.17 11.10
C LEU A 617 -34.13 5.07 9.93
N ILE A 618 -33.28 5.36 8.94
CA ILE A 618 -33.68 6.29 7.86
C ILE A 618 -34.46 5.54 6.77
N ARG A 619 -35.78 5.48 6.93
CA ARG A 619 -36.72 4.88 5.95
C ARG A 619 -37.61 5.91 5.27
N ASP A 620 -37.65 7.11 5.83
CA ASP A 620 -38.56 8.18 5.45
C ASP A 620 -37.85 9.55 5.46
N PRO A 621 -38.39 10.56 4.74
CA PRO A 621 -37.84 11.91 4.70
C PRO A 621 -37.70 12.59 6.06
N GLU A 622 -38.61 12.33 7.00
CA GLU A 622 -38.66 13.00 8.29
C GLU A 622 -37.49 12.58 9.17
N THR A 623 -37.21 11.28 9.21
CA THR A 623 -36.06 10.75 9.94
C THR A 623 -34.74 11.26 9.37
N LEU A 624 -34.59 11.33 8.02
CA LEU A 624 -33.41 11.91 7.39
C LEU A 624 -33.25 13.39 7.75
N PHE A 625 -34.33 14.16 7.62
CA PHE A 625 -34.35 15.59 7.94
C PHE A 625 -33.93 15.80 9.39
N LEU A 626 -34.61 15.17 10.36
CA LEU A 626 -34.31 15.30 11.79
C LEU A 626 -32.87 14.92 12.13
N THR A 627 -32.32 13.90 11.46
CA THR A 627 -30.93 13.51 11.64
C THR A 627 -29.96 14.60 11.19
N LEU A 628 -30.17 15.17 10.00
CA LEU A 628 -29.35 16.28 9.49
C LEU A 628 -29.49 17.55 10.35
N VAL A 629 -30.69 17.82 10.87
CA VAL A 629 -30.92 18.90 11.84
C VAL A 629 -30.16 18.67 13.15
N SER A 630 -30.16 17.44 13.67
CA SER A 630 -29.43 17.10 14.89
C SER A 630 -27.94 17.34 14.70
N MET A 631 -27.39 16.95 13.56
CA MET A 631 -25.98 17.17 13.21
C MET A 631 -25.64 18.66 13.12
N LEU A 632 -26.51 19.47 12.49
CA LEU A 632 -26.37 20.93 12.48
C LEU A 632 -26.30 21.52 13.90
N ARG A 633 -27.15 21.03 14.82
CA ARG A 633 -27.19 21.49 16.21
C ARG A 633 -25.93 21.11 16.98
N GLU A 634 -25.41 19.90 16.78
CA GLU A 634 -24.15 19.46 17.39
C GLU A 634 -22.95 20.33 16.98
N GLN A 635 -23.01 20.92 15.79
CA GLN A 635 -22.02 21.89 15.29
C GLN A 635 -22.30 23.35 15.70
N GLY A 636 -23.26 23.60 16.60
CA GLY A 636 -23.54 24.92 17.16
C GLY A 636 -24.43 25.82 16.30
N HIS A 637 -25.09 25.31 15.25
CA HIS A 637 -26.03 26.10 14.45
C HIS A 637 -27.41 26.22 15.12
N THR A 638 -28.04 27.38 14.92
CA THR A 638 -29.32 27.79 15.56
C THR A 638 -30.49 26.94 15.05
N PRO A 639 -31.52 26.64 15.88
CA PRO A 639 -32.60 25.77 15.47
C PRO A 639 -33.40 26.30 14.26
N LEU A 640 -33.62 25.42 13.28
CA LEU A 640 -34.63 25.57 12.23
C LEU A 640 -35.98 26.02 12.82
N SER A 641 -36.71 26.84 12.05
CA SER A 641 -37.99 27.41 12.51
C SER A 641 -38.93 26.33 13.08
N SER A 642 -39.56 26.63 14.22
CA SER A 642 -40.49 25.71 14.91
C SER A 642 -41.66 25.26 14.02
N ARG A 643 -41.96 25.99 12.94
CA ARG A 643 -42.98 25.65 11.92
C ARG A 643 -42.66 24.38 11.14
N LEU A 644 -41.40 23.95 11.05
CA LEU A 644 -41.02 22.71 10.36
C LEU A 644 -41.16 21.45 11.23
N GLN A 645 -41.45 21.61 12.54
CA GLN A 645 -41.51 20.53 13.53
C GLN A 645 -42.94 20.02 13.84
N SER A 646 -43.99 20.50 13.15
CA SER A 646 -45.37 20.01 13.34
C SER A 646 -45.60 18.62 12.74
N GLU A 647 -46.47 17.81 13.35
CA GLU A 647 -46.72 16.41 12.97
C GLU A 647 -47.18 16.21 11.51
N THR A 648 -46.50 15.30 10.80
CA THR A 648 -46.63 15.05 9.35
C THR A 648 -47.90 14.28 8.96
N HIS A 649 -48.48 13.55 9.91
CA HIS A 649 -49.58 12.61 9.65
C HIS A 649 -50.92 13.27 9.30
N GLN A 650 -51.06 14.59 9.45
CA GLN A 650 -52.32 15.32 9.17
C GLN A 650 -52.35 16.02 7.79
N LEU A 651 -51.25 15.95 7.02
CA LEU A 651 -51.13 16.66 5.75
C LEU A 651 -51.48 15.77 4.56
N SER A 652 -52.17 16.33 3.56
CA SER A 652 -52.33 15.68 2.25
C SER A 652 -50.99 15.50 1.54
N ILE A 653 -50.90 14.56 0.60
CA ILE A 653 -49.66 14.28 -0.17
C ILE A 653 -49.10 15.56 -0.82
N GLY A 654 -49.96 16.41 -1.39
CA GLY A 654 -49.54 17.69 -1.97
C GLY A 654 -48.96 18.65 -0.94
N GLN A 655 -49.56 18.73 0.25
CA GLN A 655 -49.05 19.55 1.36
C GLN A 655 -47.72 19.01 1.93
N GLN A 656 -47.56 17.68 1.97
CA GLN A 656 -46.30 17.05 2.36
C GLN A 656 -45.18 17.41 1.39
N HIS A 657 -45.42 17.34 0.07
CA HIS A 657 -44.44 17.75 -0.94
C HIS A 657 -44.01 19.21 -0.80
N VAL A 658 -44.95 20.15 -0.61
CA VAL A 658 -44.64 21.57 -0.42
C VAL A 658 -43.83 21.79 0.86
N ARG A 659 -44.19 21.10 1.95
CA ARG A 659 -43.43 21.14 3.21
C ARG A 659 -42.01 20.63 3.01
N TRP A 660 -41.83 19.48 2.35
CA TRP A 660 -40.51 18.89 2.11
C TRP A 660 -39.64 19.76 1.22
N ALA A 661 -40.18 20.35 0.15
CA ALA A 661 -39.45 21.29 -0.68
C ALA A 661 -38.97 22.51 0.14
N SER A 662 -39.83 23.07 1.00
CA SER A 662 -39.44 24.17 1.90
C SER A 662 -38.38 23.74 2.92
N ALA A 663 -38.50 22.54 3.48
CA ALA A 663 -37.55 21.98 4.43
C ALA A 663 -36.17 21.73 3.80
N CYS A 664 -36.14 21.15 2.59
CA CYS A 664 -34.93 20.94 1.79
C CYS A 664 -34.22 22.26 1.48
N ASN A 665 -34.95 23.28 1.02
CA ASN A 665 -34.36 24.58 0.69
C ASN A 665 -33.72 25.25 1.90
N GLN A 666 -34.38 25.20 3.06
CA GLN A 666 -33.82 25.75 4.29
C GLN A 666 -32.61 24.94 4.76
N LEU A 667 -32.72 23.60 4.77
CA LEU A 667 -31.62 22.73 5.15
C LEU A 667 -30.40 22.90 4.24
N ALA A 668 -30.60 23.01 2.93
CA ALA A 668 -29.54 23.26 1.97
C ALA A 668 -28.88 24.63 2.19
N ALA A 669 -29.67 25.67 2.48
CA ALA A 669 -29.14 26.99 2.81
C ALA A 669 -28.29 26.96 4.10
N ASP A 670 -28.75 26.23 5.12
CA ASP A 670 -28.03 26.06 6.38
C ASP A 670 -26.73 25.27 6.18
N LEU A 671 -26.76 24.19 5.39
CA LEU A 671 -25.58 23.41 5.02
C LEU A 671 -24.57 24.24 4.21
N ASP A 672 -25.02 25.03 3.24
CA ASP A 672 -24.15 25.87 2.41
C ASP A 672 -23.63 27.13 3.13
N SER A 673 -24.22 27.47 4.29
CA SER A 673 -23.80 28.61 5.12
C SER A 673 -22.45 28.38 5.83
N PHE A 674 -21.95 27.14 5.84
CA PHE A 674 -20.69 26.83 6.49
C PHE A 674 -19.51 27.51 5.78
N PRO A 675 -18.51 28.01 6.55
CA PRO A 675 -17.34 28.65 5.95
C PRO A 675 -16.58 27.71 5.02
N GLN A 676 -16.47 26.44 5.41
CA GLN A 676 -15.81 25.37 4.65
C GLN A 676 -16.86 24.53 3.91
N PRO A 677 -16.53 23.98 2.72
CA PRO A 677 -17.35 22.94 2.10
C PRO A 677 -17.62 21.82 3.10
N ILE A 678 -18.82 21.23 3.04
CA ILE A 678 -19.19 20.09 3.87
C ILE A 678 -19.36 18.86 2.98
N VAL A 679 -18.92 17.70 3.49
CA VAL A 679 -19.33 16.40 2.96
C VAL A 679 -20.30 15.73 3.91
N VAL A 680 -21.44 15.33 3.36
CA VAL A 680 -22.45 14.52 4.07
C VAL A 680 -22.47 13.14 3.46
N LEU A 681 -22.07 12.14 4.25
CA LEU A 681 -22.17 10.72 3.87
C LEU A 681 -23.52 10.16 4.31
N LEU A 682 -24.40 9.91 3.34
CA LEU A 682 -25.72 9.30 3.55
C LEU A 682 -25.65 7.83 3.19
N GLN A 683 -25.88 6.94 4.16
CA GLN A 683 -26.02 5.51 3.88
C GLN A 683 -27.47 5.10 3.99
N LEU A 684 -28.03 4.68 2.86
CA LEU A 684 -29.41 4.29 2.70
C LEU A 684 -29.45 2.82 2.31
N GLU A 685 -30.23 2.03 3.03
CA GLU A 685 -30.44 0.62 2.68
C GLU A 685 -31.55 0.53 1.63
N GLN A 686 -32.70 1.15 1.90
CA GLN A 686 -33.78 1.32 0.93
C GLN A 686 -34.44 2.69 1.10
N ALA A 687 -34.49 3.45 0.01
CA ALA A 687 -35.18 4.72 0.00
C ALA A 687 -36.62 4.52 -0.48
N SER A 688 -37.61 4.81 0.37
CA SER A 688 -39.01 4.94 -0.07
C SER A 688 -39.12 5.99 -1.17
N ALA A 689 -40.12 5.92 -2.06
CA ALA A 689 -40.30 6.91 -3.13
C ALA A 689 -40.31 8.37 -2.60
N GLN A 690 -40.88 8.58 -1.41
CA GLN A 690 -40.86 9.88 -0.74
C GLN A 690 -39.45 10.29 -0.30
N LEU A 691 -38.68 9.37 0.28
CA LEU A 691 -37.29 9.61 0.66
C LEU A 691 -36.41 9.88 -0.56
N GLN A 692 -36.59 9.14 -1.66
CA GLN A 692 -35.91 9.40 -2.93
C GLN A 692 -36.21 10.81 -3.44
N ALA A 693 -37.49 11.20 -3.48
CA ALA A 693 -37.88 12.55 -3.88
C ALA A 693 -37.26 13.62 -2.97
N PHE A 694 -37.23 13.41 -1.65
CA PHE A 694 -36.59 14.32 -0.71
C PHE A 694 -35.08 14.44 -0.95
N ILE A 695 -34.39 13.33 -1.19
CA ILE A 695 -32.95 13.31 -1.49
C ILE A 695 -32.67 14.04 -2.80
N THR A 696 -33.48 13.82 -3.84
CA THR A 696 -33.38 14.51 -5.12
C THR A 696 -33.56 16.02 -4.95
N LEU A 697 -34.55 16.45 -4.15
CA LEU A 697 -34.75 17.87 -3.84
C LEU A 697 -33.57 18.47 -3.06
N LEU A 698 -33.04 17.76 -2.05
CA LEU A 698 -31.88 18.20 -1.29
C LEU A 698 -30.64 18.31 -2.18
N ALA A 699 -30.39 17.30 -3.01
CA ALA A 699 -29.31 17.21 -3.99
C ALA A 699 -29.33 18.38 -4.99
N GLN A 700 -30.52 18.80 -5.43
CA GLN A 700 -30.69 19.96 -6.32
C GLN A 700 -30.54 21.31 -5.59
N ALA A 701 -30.81 21.35 -4.28
CA ALA A 701 -30.79 22.57 -3.50
C ALA A 701 -29.37 22.94 -3.00
N VAL A 702 -28.52 21.96 -2.71
CA VAL A 702 -27.14 22.20 -2.22
C VAL A 702 -26.18 22.67 -3.32
N ARG A 703 -25.38 23.70 -3.01
CA ARG A 703 -24.43 24.32 -3.95
C ARG A 703 -22.97 24.16 -3.54
N ARG A 704 -22.69 24.24 -2.24
CA ARG A 704 -21.33 24.13 -1.67
C ARG A 704 -21.12 22.82 -0.91
N THR A 705 -22.21 22.17 -0.55
CA THR A 705 -22.21 20.89 0.16
C THR A 705 -22.15 19.73 -0.82
N THR A 706 -21.23 18.79 -0.58
CA THR A 706 -21.12 17.54 -1.33
C THR A 706 -21.86 16.41 -0.60
N LEU A 707 -22.86 15.83 -1.25
CA LEU A 707 -23.59 14.66 -0.78
C LEU A 707 -22.97 13.40 -1.38
N VAL A 708 -22.45 12.52 -0.53
CA VAL A 708 -22.03 11.17 -0.92
C VAL A 708 -23.11 10.20 -0.45
N ILE A 709 -23.89 9.66 -1.38
CA ILE A 709 -25.04 8.83 -1.08
C ILE A 709 -24.70 7.37 -1.41
N VAL A 710 -24.88 6.47 -0.47
CA VAL A 710 -24.68 5.03 -0.63
C VAL A 710 -26.04 4.35 -0.57
N VAL A 711 -26.43 3.68 -1.66
CA VAL A 711 -27.74 3.02 -1.79
C VAL A 711 -27.57 1.60 -2.33
N ASP A 712 -28.51 0.69 -2.05
CA ASP A 712 -28.50 -0.64 -2.69
C ASP A 712 -28.76 -0.54 -4.20
N TYR A 713 -29.63 0.39 -4.61
CA TYR A 713 -30.15 0.47 -5.96
C TYR A 713 -30.11 1.89 -6.52
N PRO A 714 -30.07 2.06 -7.87
CA PRO A 714 -30.11 3.39 -8.47
C PRO A 714 -31.39 4.14 -8.09
N LEU A 715 -31.27 5.46 -7.94
CA LEU A 715 -32.36 6.39 -7.68
C LEU A 715 -32.95 6.86 -9.02
N PRO A 716 -34.14 6.38 -9.44
CA PRO A 716 -34.69 6.62 -10.78
C PRO A 716 -34.90 8.10 -11.12
N ASP A 717 -35.22 8.94 -10.13
CA ASP A 717 -35.50 10.36 -10.34
C ASP A 717 -34.23 11.24 -10.36
N LEU A 718 -33.06 10.65 -10.10
CA LEU A 718 -31.78 11.36 -10.14
C LEU A 718 -31.08 11.10 -11.47
N ASP A 719 -30.42 12.11 -12.02
CA ASP A 719 -29.72 11.97 -13.29
C ASP A 719 -28.66 10.86 -13.23
N ALA A 720 -28.64 10.00 -14.25
CA ALA A 720 -27.72 8.87 -14.38
C ALA A 720 -26.23 9.31 -14.29
N HIS A 721 -25.89 10.53 -14.72
CA HIS A 721 -24.51 11.02 -14.60
C HIS A 721 -24.07 11.25 -13.15
N LEU A 722 -25.00 11.30 -12.18
CA LEU A 722 -24.71 11.41 -10.75
C LEU A 722 -24.54 10.04 -10.08
N GLN A 723 -24.93 8.95 -10.75
CA GLN A 723 -25.04 7.61 -10.16
C GLN A 723 -24.01 6.59 -10.68
N ILE A 724 -23.29 5.95 -9.76
CA ILE A 724 -22.16 5.07 -10.03
C ILE A 724 -22.49 3.67 -9.52
N ALA A 725 -22.53 2.72 -10.45
CA ALA A 725 -22.69 1.32 -10.13
C ALA A 725 -21.39 0.73 -9.58
N VAL A 726 -21.49 -0.03 -8.50
CA VAL A 726 -20.42 -0.82 -7.90
C VAL A 726 -20.76 -2.30 -8.14
N PRO A 727 -20.28 -2.90 -9.23
CA PRO A 727 -20.57 -4.30 -9.53
C PRO A 727 -19.82 -5.22 -8.54
N PRO A 728 -20.22 -6.50 -8.39
CA PRO A 728 -19.40 -7.51 -7.73
C PRO A 728 -17.98 -7.60 -8.34
N LEU A 729 -17.02 -8.10 -7.55
CA LEU A 729 -15.66 -8.35 -8.01
C LEU A 729 -15.63 -9.49 -9.04
N THR A 730 -14.83 -9.34 -10.08
CA THR A 730 -14.54 -10.42 -11.01
C THR A 730 -13.55 -11.40 -10.39
N GLN A 731 -13.38 -12.57 -11.00
CA GLN A 731 -12.35 -13.52 -10.60
C GLN A 731 -10.93 -12.90 -10.66
N GLU A 732 -10.64 -12.07 -11.66
CA GLU A 732 -9.37 -11.36 -11.80
C GLU A 732 -9.11 -10.37 -10.64
N HIS A 733 -10.15 -9.67 -10.17
CA HIS A 733 -10.02 -8.82 -8.99
C HIS A 733 -9.72 -9.65 -7.73
N ILE A 734 -10.33 -10.83 -7.59
CA ILE A 734 -10.05 -11.73 -6.47
C ILE A 734 -8.62 -12.29 -6.57
N GLU A 735 -8.14 -12.64 -7.75
CA GLU A 735 -6.75 -13.05 -7.99
C GLU A 735 -5.77 -11.95 -7.57
N THR A 736 -6.04 -10.71 -7.98
CA THR A 736 -5.25 -9.53 -7.57
C THR A 736 -5.26 -9.35 -6.06
N TYR A 737 -6.43 -9.53 -5.43
CA TYR A 737 -6.58 -9.44 -3.97
C TYR A 737 -5.77 -10.54 -3.27
N THR A 738 -5.86 -11.78 -3.73
CA THR A 738 -5.14 -12.92 -3.15
C THR A 738 -3.63 -12.75 -3.31
N HIS A 739 -3.15 -12.26 -4.46
CA HIS A 739 -1.75 -11.97 -4.67
C HIS A 739 -1.26 -10.85 -3.76
N THR A 740 -2.01 -9.74 -3.68
CA THR A 740 -1.68 -8.58 -2.83
C THR A 740 -1.63 -8.95 -1.35
N LYS A 741 -2.55 -9.81 -0.91
CA LYS A 741 -2.61 -10.32 0.47
C LYS A 741 -1.78 -11.57 0.73
N GLN A 742 -0.99 -12.00 -0.27
CA GLN A 742 -0.14 -13.20 -0.22
C GLN A 742 -0.90 -14.44 0.28
N LEU A 743 -2.15 -14.59 -0.17
CA LEU A 743 -2.97 -15.76 0.11
C LEU A 743 -2.55 -16.87 -0.85
N GLU A 744 -2.08 -17.99 -0.29
CA GLU A 744 -1.63 -19.16 -1.05
C GLU A 744 -2.82 -19.91 -1.66
N LEU A 745 -3.34 -19.39 -2.77
CA LEU A 745 -4.43 -20.00 -3.53
C LEU A 745 -4.02 -20.24 -4.98
N ASP A 746 -4.39 -21.40 -5.49
CA ASP A 746 -4.33 -21.68 -6.92
C ASP A 746 -5.59 -21.17 -7.63
N GLN A 747 -5.64 -21.31 -8.95
CA GLN A 747 -6.79 -20.90 -9.76
C GLN A 747 -8.10 -21.60 -9.37
N ALA A 748 -8.04 -22.84 -8.86
CA ALA A 748 -9.23 -23.53 -8.39
C ALA A 748 -9.74 -22.92 -7.07
N GLY A 749 -8.84 -22.57 -6.15
CA GLY A 749 -9.16 -21.89 -4.90
C GLY A 749 -9.73 -20.48 -5.13
N ILE A 750 -9.14 -19.73 -6.07
CA ILE A 750 -9.64 -18.42 -6.50
C ILE A 750 -11.03 -18.54 -7.13
N ALA A 751 -11.23 -19.47 -8.07
CA ALA A 751 -12.53 -19.72 -8.68
C ALA A 751 -13.58 -20.16 -7.65
N HIS A 752 -13.17 -20.95 -6.65
CA HIS A 752 -14.02 -21.38 -5.55
C HIS A 752 -14.45 -20.20 -4.68
N LEU A 753 -13.53 -19.33 -4.25
CA LEU A 753 -13.86 -18.11 -3.51
C LEU A 753 -14.75 -17.18 -4.31
N HIS A 754 -14.48 -16.98 -5.61
CA HIS A 754 -15.32 -16.17 -6.48
C HIS A 754 -16.76 -16.69 -6.52
N ARG A 755 -16.94 -17.99 -6.76
CA ARG A 755 -18.27 -18.62 -6.79
C ARG A 755 -18.97 -18.58 -5.43
N ALA A 756 -18.24 -18.86 -4.35
CA ALA A 756 -18.79 -18.88 -3.00
C ALA A 756 -19.19 -17.49 -2.50
N SER A 757 -18.44 -16.46 -2.90
CA SER A 757 -18.71 -15.06 -2.53
C SER A 757 -19.61 -14.32 -3.50
N LEU A 758 -19.87 -14.88 -4.70
CA LEU A 758 -20.45 -14.19 -5.86
C LEU A 758 -19.70 -12.89 -6.20
N GLY A 759 -18.40 -12.83 -5.90
CA GLY A 759 -17.62 -11.61 -6.05
C GLY A 759 -17.96 -10.50 -5.04
N LEU A 760 -18.82 -10.73 -4.04
CA LEU A 760 -19.18 -9.69 -3.05
C LEU A 760 -18.07 -9.57 -1.99
N PRO A 761 -17.35 -8.42 -1.89
CA PRO A 761 -16.29 -8.23 -0.89
C PRO A 761 -16.74 -8.54 0.55
N GLY A 762 -17.96 -8.17 0.91
CA GLY A 762 -18.50 -8.40 2.26
C GLY A 762 -18.59 -9.89 2.64
N LEU A 763 -18.83 -10.76 1.67
CA LEU A 763 -18.85 -12.21 1.85
C LEU A 763 -17.43 -12.79 1.69
N LEU A 764 -16.69 -12.34 0.67
CA LEU A 764 -15.30 -12.75 0.43
C LEU A 764 -14.43 -12.60 1.68
N LEU A 765 -14.47 -11.44 2.35
CA LEU A 765 -13.67 -11.18 3.55
C LEU A 765 -14.03 -12.11 4.71
N ARG A 766 -15.31 -12.45 4.88
CA ARG A 766 -15.76 -13.43 5.89
C ARG A 766 -15.22 -14.82 5.58
N LEU A 767 -15.29 -15.24 4.32
CA LEU A 767 -14.77 -16.54 3.89
C LEU A 767 -13.25 -16.65 4.05
N VAL A 768 -12.52 -15.59 3.70
CA VAL A 768 -11.05 -15.52 3.89
C VAL A 768 -10.69 -15.57 5.37
N ASN A 769 -11.38 -14.82 6.23
CA ASN A 769 -11.13 -14.83 7.67
C ASN A 769 -11.43 -16.18 8.30
N GLU A 770 -12.52 -16.83 7.91
CA GLU A 770 -12.84 -18.19 8.37
C GLU A 770 -11.77 -19.19 7.90
N ALA A 771 -11.37 -19.15 6.63
CA ALA A 771 -10.33 -20.05 6.11
C ALA A 771 -8.99 -19.85 6.85
N ARG A 772 -8.65 -18.62 7.27
CA ARG A 772 -7.47 -18.37 8.13
C ARG A 772 -7.61 -19.05 9.49
N GLN A 773 -8.78 -18.95 10.13
CA GLN A 773 -9.02 -19.58 11.43
C GLN A 773 -8.92 -21.12 11.40
N HIS A 774 -9.22 -21.76 10.26
CA HIS A 774 -9.11 -23.21 10.11
C HIS A 774 -7.88 -23.67 9.33
N GLN A 775 -6.97 -22.77 8.97
CA GLN A 775 -5.78 -23.11 8.17
C GLN A 775 -4.95 -24.20 8.84
N ASP A 776 -4.74 -24.12 10.16
CA ASP A 776 -3.97 -25.12 10.91
C ASP A 776 -4.65 -26.48 10.95
N ARG A 777 -6.00 -26.49 10.99
CA ARG A 777 -6.80 -27.71 11.00
C ARG A 777 -6.74 -28.45 9.66
N TYR A 778 -6.75 -27.71 8.55
CA TYR A 778 -6.78 -28.27 7.20
C TYR A 778 -5.38 -28.36 6.55
N GLY A 779 -4.34 -27.92 7.25
CA GLY A 779 -2.93 -28.00 6.85
C GLY A 779 -2.47 -26.93 5.85
N SER A 780 -3.39 -26.27 5.13
CA SER A 780 -3.08 -25.14 4.25
C SER A 780 -4.28 -24.19 4.08
N PHE A 781 -4.01 -22.96 3.66
CA PHE A 781 -5.06 -21.98 3.38
C PHE A 781 -5.94 -22.42 2.19
N GLN A 782 -5.33 -22.96 1.13
CA GLN A 782 -6.03 -23.60 0.01
C GLN A 782 -6.98 -24.70 0.49
N ALA A 783 -6.52 -25.62 1.32
CA ALA A 783 -7.35 -26.71 1.83
C ALA A 783 -8.49 -26.17 2.72
N ALA A 784 -8.21 -25.17 3.56
CA ALA A 784 -9.23 -24.52 4.37
C ALA A 784 -10.30 -23.83 3.51
N VAL A 785 -9.92 -23.08 2.47
CA VAL A 785 -10.87 -22.47 1.53
C VAL A 785 -11.76 -23.52 0.87
N MET A 786 -11.20 -24.66 0.47
CA MET A 786 -11.93 -25.72 -0.23
C MET A 786 -12.81 -26.60 0.69
N GLN A 787 -12.48 -26.69 1.98
CA GLN A 787 -13.11 -27.64 2.91
C GLN A 787 -13.96 -26.99 4.00
N THR A 788 -13.79 -25.68 4.24
CA THR A 788 -14.56 -24.98 5.27
C THR A 788 -16.04 -24.93 4.88
N PRO A 789 -16.97 -25.25 5.80
CA PRO A 789 -18.40 -25.13 5.54
C PRO A 789 -18.81 -23.67 5.33
N ILE A 790 -18.89 -23.26 4.07
CA ILE A 790 -19.25 -21.90 3.63
C ILE A 790 -20.69 -21.54 4.03
N SER A 791 -21.53 -22.56 4.23
CA SER A 791 -22.97 -22.43 4.48
C SER A 791 -23.31 -21.59 5.71
N LYS A 792 -22.51 -21.63 6.77
CA LYS A 792 -22.75 -20.82 7.98
C LYS A 792 -22.59 -19.33 7.70
N HIS A 793 -21.48 -18.94 7.07
CA HIS A 793 -21.17 -17.53 6.78
C HIS A 793 -22.05 -16.93 5.69
N ILE A 794 -22.39 -17.73 4.68
CA ILE A 794 -23.43 -17.37 3.71
C ILE A 794 -24.76 -17.17 4.45
N GLY A 795 -25.11 -18.07 5.37
CA GLY A 795 -26.33 -17.96 6.17
C GLY A 795 -26.40 -16.65 6.97
N GLU A 796 -25.34 -16.32 7.71
CA GLU A 796 -25.25 -15.07 8.48
C GLU A 796 -25.29 -13.82 7.59
N PHE A 797 -24.60 -13.84 6.45
CA PHE A 797 -24.66 -12.77 5.48
C PHE A 797 -26.07 -12.62 4.89
N CYS A 798 -26.70 -13.71 4.48
CA CYS A 798 -28.07 -13.71 3.97
C CYS A 798 -29.07 -13.26 5.03
N ASP A 799 -28.92 -13.66 6.30
CA ASP A 799 -29.78 -13.16 7.38
C ASP A 799 -29.63 -11.65 7.56
N HIS A 800 -28.39 -11.15 7.56
CA HIS A 800 -28.11 -9.71 7.62
C HIS A 800 -28.74 -8.96 6.45
N VAL A 801 -28.71 -9.54 5.24
CA VAL A 801 -29.34 -8.95 4.05
C VAL A 801 -30.87 -9.03 4.11
N LEU A 802 -31.44 -10.16 4.51
CA LEU A 802 -32.90 -10.36 4.66
C LEU A 802 -33.48 -9.41 5.72
N GLN A 803 -32.77 -9.16 6.82
CA GLN A 803 -33.20 -8.21 7.85
C GLN A 803 -33.37 -6.77 7.35
N ARG A 804 -32.79 -6.43 6.19
CA ARG A 804 -32.90 -5.11 5.56
C ARG A 804 -34.15 -4.95 4.70
N PHE A 805 -34.71 -6.05 4.19
CA PHE A 805 -35.91 -6.00 3.37
C PHE A 805 -37.17 -5.87 4.24
N PRO A 806 -38.22 -5.17 3.76
CA PRO A 806 -39.53 -5.20 4.37
C PRO A 806 -40.03 -6.64 4.51
N LEU A 807 -40.78 -6.91 5.58
CA LEU A 807 -41.29 -8.25 5.86
C LEU A 807 -42.03 -8.87 4.66
N LEU A 808 -42.82 -8.09 3.92
CA LEU A 808 -43.55 -8.56 2.74
C LEU A 808 -42.62 -8.98 1.59
N VAL A 809 -41.51 -8.26 1.38
CA VAL A 809 -40.51 -8.64 0.37
C VAL A 809 -39.83 -9.95 0.76
N ASN A 810 -39.46 -10.10 2.04
CA ASN A 810 -38.95 -11.38 2.55
C ASN A 810 -39.94 -12.53 2.32
N ARG A 811 -41.23 -12.29 2.57
CA ARG A 811 -42.30 -13.28 2.34
C ARG A 811 -42.44 -13.66 0.87
N LEU A 812 -42.25 -12.71 -0.04
CA LEU A 812 -42.27 -12.95 -1.47
C LEU A 812 -41.00 -13.72 -1.93
N ILE A 813 -39.82 -13.41 -1.38
CA ILE A 813 -38.59 -14.18 -1.63
C ILE A 813 -38.74 -15.63 -1.14
N GLU A 814 -39.31 -15.82 0.05
CA GLU A 814 -39.60 -17.15 0.62
C GLU A 814 -40.58 -17.93 -0.25
N LEU A 815 -41.67 -17.29 -0.70
CA LEU A 815 -42.63 -17.90 -1.60
C LEU A 815 -41.98 -18.27 -2.94
N ALA A 816 -41.21 -17.37 -3.54
CA ALA A 816 -40.49 -17.63 -4.78
C ALA A 816 -39.49 -18.78 -4.65
N ALA A 817 -38.78 -18.87 -3.52
CA ALA A 817 -37.92 -20.01 -3.22
C ALA A 817 -38.73 -21.32 -3.15
N LEU A 818 -39.92 -21.27 -2.54
CA LEU A 818 -40.80 -22.42 -2.35
C LEU A 818 -41.44 -22.90 -3.63
N VAL A 819 -41.81 -21.96 -4.50
CA VAL A 819 -42.29 -22.24 -5.86
C VAL A 819 -41.15 -22.80 -6.71
N ARG A 820 -39.98 -22.15 -6.74
CA ARG A 820 -38.82 -22.61 -7.52
C ARG A 820 -38.38 -24.04 -7.18
N GLU A 821 -38.41 -24.44 -5.90
CA GLU A 821 -37.97 -25.77 -5.47
C GLU A 821 -38.92 -26.91 -5.88
N ASN A 822 -40.24 -26.65 -5.87
CA ASN A 822 -41.27 -27.69 -5.99
C ASN A 822 -42.11 -27.57 -7.29
N SER A 823 -42.17 -26.40 -7.93
CA SER A 823 -42.92 -26.12 -9.15
C SER A 823 -42.31 -24.95 -9.95
N PRO A 824 -41.13 -25.15 -10.58
CA PRO A 824 -40.43 -24.09 -11.30
C PRO A 824 -41.26 -23.47 -12.43
N ASP A 825 -42.15 -24.24 -13.06
CA ASP A 825 -43.05 -23.76 -14.12
C ASP A 825 -44.14 -22.81 -13.58
N ALA A 826 -44.37 -22.79 -12.26
CA ALA A 826 -45.28 -21.85 -11.61
C ALA A 826 -44.61 -20.54 -11.16
N LEU A 827 -43.30 -20.36 -11.42
CA LEU A 827 -42.54 -19.20 -10.96
C LEU A 827 -43.07 -17.88 -11.57
N ASP A 828 -43.56 -17.91 -12.81
CA ASP A 828 -44.16 -16.76 -13.49
C ASP A 828 -45.44 -16.25 -12.79
N TYR A 829 -46.08 -17.10 -11.97
CA TYR A 829 -47.28 -16.77 -11.24
C TYR A 829 -47.03 -16.34 -9.78
N VAL A 830 -45.77 -16.30 -9.34
CA VAL A 830 -45.42 -16.10 -7.92
C VAL A 830 -45.97 -14.79 -7.36
N GLU A 831 -45.98 -13.71 -8.15
CA GLU A 831 -46.50 -12.40 -7.72
C GLU A 831 -48.02 -12.42 -7.56
N SER A 832 -48.74 -13.04 -8.49
CA SER A 832 -50.21 -13.21 -8.42
C SER A 832 -50.62 -14.10 -7.25
N MET A 833 -49.87 -15.18 -7.04
CA MET A 833 -50.03 -16.09 -5.93
C MET A 833 -49.76 -15.38 -4.59
N PHE A 834 -48.69 -14.60 -4.51
CA PHE A 834 -48.37 -13.78 -3.33
C PHE A 834 -49.45 -12.76 -3.05
N HIS A 835 -49.95 -12.05 -4.08
CA HIS A 835 -51.01 -11.07 -3.92
C HIS A 835 -52.27 -11.71 -3.33
N SER A 836 -52.73 -12.80 -3.95
CA SER A 836 -53.91 -13.54 -3.51
C SER A 836 -53.74 -14.08 -2.08
N MET A 837 -52.54 -14.58 -1.75
CA MET A 837 -52.22 -15.11 -0.44
C MET A 837 -52.17 -14.02 0.63
N ALA A 838 -51.49 -12.91 0.35
CA ALA A 838 -51.31 -11.82 1.29
C ALA A 838 -52.65 -11.14 1.63
N VAL A 839 -53.56 -11.01 0.67
CA VAL A 839 -54.93 -10.54 0.91
C VAL A 839 -55.72 -11.56 1.74
N LYS A 840 -55.77 -12.83 1.32
CA LYS A 840 -56.58 -13.87 1.99
C LYS A 840 -56.11 -14.16 3.42
N LEU A 841 -54.80 -14.08 3.68
CA LEU A 841 -54.20 -14.30 5.00
C LEU A 841 -54.08 -13.02 5.83
N GLY A 842 -54.53 -11.86 5.31
CA GLY A 842 -54.48 -10.59 6.01
C GLY A 842 -53.06 -10.12 6.36
N TRP A 843 -52.09 -10.36 5.46
CA TRP A 843 -50.68 -9.99 5.70
C TRP A 843 -50.45 -8.48 5.59
N ALA A 844 -51.12 -7.80 4.64
CA ALA A 844 -51.05 -6.37 4.45
C ALA A 844 -52.16 -5.85 3.52
N GLU A 845 -52.30 -4.52 3.47
CA GLU A 845 -53.18 -3.82 2.53
C GLU A 845 -52.68 -3.97 1.07
N PRO A 846 -53.58 -3.94 0.05
CA PRO A 846 -53.22 -4.12 -1.36
C PRO A 846 -52.09 -3.22 -1.87
N GLN A 847 -52.00 -1.99 -1.39
CA GLN A 847 -50.94 -1.05 -1.78
C GLN A 847 -49.55 -1.48 -1.30
N ALA A 848 -49.45 -2.03 -0.08
CA ALA A 848 -48.19 -2.52 0.47
C ALA A 848 -47.74 -3.81 -0.23
N ILE A 849 -48.70 -4.64 -0.68
CA ILE A 849 -48.45 -5.84 -1.48
C ILE A 849 -47.85 -5.46 -2.84
N GLU A 850 -48.46 -4.52 -3.55
CA GLU A 850 -47.96 -4.07 -4.87
C GLU A 850 -46.59 -3.40 -4.74
N GLN A 851 -46.34 -2.66 -3.65
CA GLN A 851 -45.02 -2.12 -3.36
C GLN A 851 -43.98 -3.23 -3.17
N ALA A 852 -44.29 -4.26 -2.38
CA ALA A 852 -43.39 -5.40 -2.18
C ALA A 852 -43.11 -6.16 -3.49
N ALA A 853 -44.12 -6.32 -4.36
CA ALA A 853 -43.95 -6.93 -5.68
C ALA A 853 -43.01 -6.10 -6.57
N ARG A 854 -43.14 -4.77 -6.59
CA ARG A 854 -42.20 -3.89 -7.31
C ARG A 854 -40.76 -4.01 -6.80
N GLU A 855 -40.56 -4.01 -5.48
CA GLU A 855 -39.23 -4.16 -4.88
C GLU A 855 -38.62 -5.53 -5.18
N TYR A 856 -39.43 -6.59 -5.17
CA TYR A 856 -39.00 -7.93 -5.58
C TYR A 856 -38.59 -7.99 -7.05
N ARG A 857 -39.39 -7.42 -7.98
CA ARG A 857 -39.03 -7.35 -9.41
C ARG A 857 -37.71 -6.66 -9.64
N GLN A 858 -37.48 -5.57 -8.92
CA GLN A 858 -36.22 -4.84 -8.98
C GLN A 858 -35.03 -5.70 -8.51
N LEU A 859 -35.19 -6.42 -7.39
CA LEU A 859 -34.18 -7.37 -6.90
C LEU A 859 -33.90 -8.49 -7.93
N VAL A 860 -34.94 -9.05 -8.57
CA VAL A 860 -34.81 -10.09 -9.61
C VAL A 860 -34.03 -9.59 -10.82
N GLN A 861 -34.32 -8.37 -11.29
CA GLN A 861 -33.68 -7.79 -12.46
C GLN A 861 -32.22 -7.41 -12.22
N GLN A 862 -31.89 -6.99 -11.00
CA GLN A 862 -30.58 -6.40 -10.70
C GLN A 862 -29.57 -7.42 -10.18
N ASP A 863 -30.00 -8.41 -9.39
CA ASP A 863 -29.08 -9.33 -8.70
C ASP A 863 -29.63 -10.78 -8.60
N SER A 864 -29.78 -11.46 -9.74
CA SER A 864 -30.29 -12.85 -9.79
C SER A 864 -29.48 -13.85 -8.96
N ASP A 865 -28.17 -13.63 -8.87
CA ASP A 865 -27.26 -14.51 -8.13
C ASP A 865 -27.42 -14.32 -6.61
N LEU A 866 -27.51 -13.07 -6.15
CA LEU A 866 -27.79 -12.77 -4.74
C LEU A 866 -29.16 -13.33 -4.34
N LEU A 867 -30.17 -13.15 -5.19
CA LEU A 867 -31.51 -13.70 -4.94
C LEU A 867 -31.47 -15.22 -4.77
N SER A 868 -30.60 -15.92 -5.50
CA SER A 868 -30.46 -17.37 -5.38
C SER A 868 -29.87 -17.78 -4.02
N LEU A 869 -28.93 -17.01 -3.45
CA LEU A 869 -28.44 -17.23 -2.08
C LEU A 869 -29.49 -16.89 -1.03
N LEU A 870 -30.20 -15.76 -1.23
CA LEU A 870 -31.27 -15.33 -0.33
C LEU A 870 -32.40 -16.34 -0.30
N ALA A 871 -32.79 -16.90 -1.45
CA ALA A 871 -33.85 -17.90 -1.57
C ALA A 871 -33.57 -19.16 -0.73
N VAL A 872 -32.32 -19.66 -0.72
CA VAL A 872 -31.93 -20.82 0.09
C VAL A 872 -32.09 -20.52 1.58
N ARG A 873 -31.64 -19.35 2.04
CA ARG A 873 -31.76 -18.96 3.46
C ARG A 873 -33.21 -18.63 3.85
N ALA A 874 -33.93 -17.92 2.99
CA ALA A 874 -35.34 -17.61 3.13
C ALA A 874 -36.18 -18.88 3.28
N MET A 875 -35.94 -19.89 2.43
CA MET A 875 -36.56 -21.21 2.55
C MET A 875 -36.29 -21.87 3.90
N HIS A 876 -35.04 -21.85 4.35
CA HIS A 876 -34.67 -22.39 5.67
C HIS A 876 -35.44 -21.70 6.80
N ASN A 877 -35.52 -20.36 6.76
CA ASN A 877 -36.26 -19.56 7.72
C ASN A 877 -37.77 -19.87 7.66
N MET A 878 -38.34 -20.00 6.45
CA MET A 878 -39.73 -20.36 6.22
C MET A 878 -40.07 -21.74 6.79
N ARG A 879 -39.21 -22.75 6.61
CA ARG A 879 -39.39 -24.12 7.13
C ARG A 879 -39.43 -24.17 8.65
N ALA A 880 -38.76 -23.24 9.32
CA ALA A 880 -38.79 -23.13 10.78
C ALA A 880 -40.10 -22.50 11.31
N ARG A 881 -40.91 -21.86 10.45
CA ARG A 881 -42.12 -21.16 10.90
C ARG A 881 -43.38 -22.04 10.89
N PRO A 882 -44.32 -21.80 11.83
CA PRO A 882 -45.60 -22.50 11.85
C PRO A 882 -46.50 -22.23 10.63
N ASP A 883 -46.28 -21.10 9.95
CA ASP A 883 -47.11 -20.63 8.84
C ASP A 883 -46.83 -21.33 7.50
N LEU A 884 -45.71 -22.06 7.37
CA LEU A 884 -45.39 -22.84 6.17
C LEU A 884 -46.57 -23.73 5.74
N ARG A 885 -47.24 -24.39 6.70
CA ARG A 885 -48.37 -25.27 6.36
C ARG A 885 -49.54 -24.52 5.75
N LYS A 886 -49.82 -23.30 6.23
CA LYS A 886 -50.88 -22.44 5.69
C LYS A 886 -50.49 -21.95 4.31
N THR A 887 -49.24 -21.56 4.11
CA THR A 887 -48.72 -21.16 2.80
C THR A 887 -48.81 -22.33 1.81
N CYS A 888 -48.31 -23.53 2.13
CA CYS A 888 -48.40 -24.68 1.23
C CYS A 888 -49.84 -25.07 0.91
N SER A 889 -50.74 -25.06 1.90
CA SER A 889 -52.16 -25.32 1.68
C SER A 889 -52.78 -24.28 0.74
N PHE A 890 -52.41 -23.00 0.88
CA PHE A 890 -52.86 -21.96 -0.02
C PHE A 890 -52.35 -22.18 -1.44
N ILE A 891 -51.05 -22.48 -1.61
CA ILE A 891 -50.43 -22.71 -2.92
C ILE A 891 -51.11 -23.90 -3.62
N ALA A 892 -51.30 -25.02 -2.91
CA ALA A 892 -51.95 -26.20 -3.46
C ALA A 892 -53.37 -25.89 -3.96
N GLN A 893 -54.14 -25.14 -3.16
CA GLN A 893 -55.49 -24.70 -3.56
C GLN A 893 -55.43 -23.74 -4.75
N TRP A 894 -54.52 -22.76 -4.72
CA TRP A 894 -54.38 -21.75 -5.77
C TRP A 894 -54.02 -22.40 -7.11
N LEU A 895 -53.09 -23.35 -7.13
CA LEU A 895 -52.73 -24.13 -8.32
C LEU A 895 -53.91 -24.96 -8.84
N THR A 896 -54.69 -25.56 -7.93
CA THR A 896 -55.91 -26.30 -8.26
C THR A 896 -56.96 -25.38 -8.92
N ASP A 897 -57.16 -24.18 -8.39
CA ASP A 897 -58.18 -23.23 -8.87
C ASP A 897 -57.82 -22.60 -10.22
N HIS A 898 -56.54 -22.47 -10.53
CA HIS A 898 -56.06 -21.86 -11.78
C HIS A 898 -55.79 -22.88 -12.90
N SER A 899 -56.19 -24.14 -12.70
CA SER A 899 -56.02 -25.25 -13.66
C SER A 899 -54.58 -25.39 -14.16
N LEU A 900 -53.59 -25.05 -13.33
CA LEU A 900 -52.19 -25.27 -13.64
C LEU A 900 -51.91 -26.76 -13.44
N VAL A 901 -51.56 -27.45 -14.53
CA VAL A 901 -51.76 -28.89 -14.71
C VAL A 901 -50.82 -29.78 -13.87
N ASP A 902 -49.83 -29.22 -13.16
CA ASP A 902 -48.88 -30.01 -12.36
C ASP A 902 -49.50 -30.55 -11.05
N HIS A 903 -50.25 -31.65 -11.18
CA HIS A 903 -50.88 -32.34 -10.06
C HIS A 903 -49.84 -32.92 -9.08
N TYR A 904 -48.61 -33.14 -9.53
CA TYR A 904 -47.53 -33.60 -8.68
C TYR A 904 -47.06 -32.49 -7.73
N ALA A 905 -46.87 -31.26 -8.23
CA ALA A 905 -46.64 -30.09 -7.39
C ALA A 905 -47.79 -29.85 -6.39
N ILE A 906 -49.05 -29.97 -6.84
CA ILE A 906 -50.22 -29.87 -5.95
C ILE A 906 -50.15 -30.91 -4.82
N ALA A 907 -49.85 -32.17 -5.14
CA ALA A 907 -49.67 -33.22 -4.15
C ALA A 907 -48.52 -32.93 -3.17
N GLN A 908 -47.38 -32.44 -3.67
CA GLN A 908 -46.24 -32.05 -2.83
C GLN A 908 -46.61 -30.94 -1.85
N TYR A 909 -47.31 -29.90 -2.30
CA TYR A 909 -47.75 -28.82 -1.42
C TYR A 909 -48.77 -29.28 -0.38
N TRP A 910 -49.72 -30.15 -0.74
CA TRP A 910 -50.63 -30.76 0.24
C TRP A 910 -49.90 -31.62 1.27
N ALA A 911 -48.87 -32.37 0.84
CA ALA A 911 -48.03 -33.15 1.74
C ALA A 911 -47.22 -32.25 2.69
N LEU A 912 -46.59 -31.17 2.19
CA LEU A 912 -45.90 -30.17 3.01
C LEU A 912 -46.85 -29.45 3.98
N ALA A 913 -48.12 -29.27 3.59
CA ALA A 913 -49.19 -28.76 4.45
C ALA A 913 -49.70 -29.78 5.48
N LYS A 914 -49.26 -31.05 5.40
CA LYS A 914 -49.76 -32.21 6.18
C LYS A 914 -51.24 -32.54 5.95
N GLN A 915 -51.75 -32.22 4.77
CA GLN A 915 -53.11 -32.57 4.33
C GLN A 915 -53.05 -33.85 3.49
N TRP A 916 -52.70 -34.97 4.13
CA TRP A 916 -52.52 -36.26 3.46
C TRP A 916 -53.72 -36.72 2.61
N PRO A 917 -54.99 -36.52 3.02
CA PRO A 917 -56.13 -36.85 2.16
C PRO A 917 -56.11 -36.09 0.84
N ALA A 918 -55.87 -34.78 0.86
CA ALA A 918 -55.81 -33.96 -0.35
C ALA A 918 -54.58 -34.29 -1.22
N ALA A 919 -53.44 -34.62 -0.59
CA ALA A 919 -52.26 -35.11 -1.32
C ALA A 919 -52.55 -36.44 -2.01
N SER A 920 -53.21 -37.37 -1.32
CA SER A 920 -53.60 -38.67 -1.87
C SER A 920 -54.60 -38.53 -3.02
N GLU A 921 -55.54 -37.60 -2.93
CA GLU A 921 -56.49 -37.32 -4.01
C GLU A 921 -55.77 -36.77 -5.25
N ALA A 922 -54.85 -35.82 -5.08
CA ALA A 922 -54.05 -35.29 -6.18
C ALA A 922 -53.19 -36.39 -6.85
N LEU A 923 -52.59 -37.29 -6.06
CA LEU A 923 -51.84 -38.44 -6.58
C LEU A 923 -52.74 -39.46 -7.28
N ALA A 924 -53.96 -39.72 -6.78
CA ALA A 924 -54.91 -40.62 -7.42
C ALA A 924 -55.28 -40.12 -8.83
N ARG A 925 -55.47 -38.81 -9.00
CA ARG A 925 -55.68 -38.21 -10.33
C ARG A 925 -54.51 -38.42 -11.28
N ILE A 926 -53.27 -38.36 -10.79
CA ILE A 926 -52.08 -38.68 -11.59
C ILE A 926 -52.05 -40.16 -11.99
N VAL A 927 -52.49 -41.06 -11.12
CA VAL A 927 -52.56 -42.50 -11.44
C VAL A 927 -53.63 -42.76 -12.50
N ASP A 928 -54.79 -42.12 -12.38
CA ASP A 928 -55.90 -42.27 -13.33
C ASP A 928 -55.60 -41.61 -14.68
N GLU A 929 -54.85 -40.50 -14.68
CA GLU A 929 -54.46 -39.77 -15.88
C GLU A 929 -52.98 -39.35 -15.80
N PRO A 930 -52.02 -40.23 -16.17
CA PRO A 930 -50.58 -39.96 -16.06
C PRO A 930 -50.10 -38.74 -16.85
N SER A 931 -50.83 -38.31 -17.88
CA SER A 931 -50.59 -37.05 -18.57
C SER A 931 -50.71 -35.82 -17.66
N LEU A 932 -51.32 -35.91 -16.47
CA LEU A 932 -51.36 -34.82 -15.49
C LEU A 932 -50.01 -34.60 -14.78
N MET A 933 -48.98 -35.40 -15.09
CA MET A 933 -47.63 -35.29 -14.55
C MET A 933 -46.71 -34.44 -15.46
N PHE A 934 -47.08 -33.19 -15.74
CA PHE A 934 -46.23 -32.28 -16.52
C PHE A 934 -45.29 -31.48 -15.61
N SER A 935 -44.14 -32.07 -15.28
CA SER A 935 -42.95 -31.29 -14.94
C SER A 935 -41.75 -31.86 -15.68
N SER A 936 -40.80 -31.01 -16.05
CA SER A 936 -39.53 -31.43 -16.67
C SER A 936 -38.74 -32.45 -15.82
N ARG A 937 -38.97 -32.47 -14.50
CA ARG A 937 -38.43 -33.47 -13.54
C ARG A 937 -39.19 -34.80 -13.56
N CYS A 938 -40.49 -34.76 -13.82
CA CYS A 938 -41.36 -35.93 -13.80
C CYS A 938 -41.12 -36.84 -15.00
N GLN A 939 -40.83 -36.29 -16.18
CA GLN A 939 -40.43 -37.07 -17.35
C GLN A 939 -39.20 -37.96 -17.04
N GLN A 940 -38.18 -37.42 -16.36
CA GLN A 940 -36.99 -38.18 -15.97
C GLN A 940 -37.28 -39.28 -14.94
N LEU A 941 -38.17 -39.03 -13.98
CA LEU A 941 -38.60 -40.04 -13.00
C LEU A 941 -39.45 -41.13 -13.67
N TYR A 942 -40.32 -40.75 -14.61
CA TYR A 942 -41.15 -41.68 -15.37
C TYR A 942 -40.29 -42.56 -16.29
N ASP A 943 -39.31 -41.97 -16.99
CA ASP A 943 -38.33 -42.66 -17.83
C ASP A 943 -37.37 -43.56 -17.04
N LEU A 944 -37.13 -43.29 -15.75
CA LEU A 944 -36.34 -44.14 -14.84
C LEU A 944 -37.16 -45.29 -14.23
N THR A 945 -38.49 -45.19 -14.25
CA THR A 945 -39.40 -46.15 -13.62
C THR A 945 -40.00 -47.14 -14.63
N LEU A 946 -40.12 -46.73 -15.90
CA LEU A 946 -40.30 -47.61 -17.06
C LEU A 946 -39.00 -48.38 -17.36
#